data_AF-A0A4R2CGW1-F1
#
_entry.id   AF-A0A4R2CGW1-F1
#
_cell.length_a   1.000
_cell.length_b   1.000
_cell.length_c   1.000
_cell.angle_alpha   90.00
_cell.angle_beta   90.00
_cell.angle_gamma   90.00
#
_symmetry.space_group_name_H-M   'P 1'
#
loop_
_entity.id
_entity.type
_entity.pdbx_description
1 polymer ?
#
loop_
_entity_poly.entity_id
_entity_poly.type
_entity_poly.pdbx_seq_one_letter_code
_entity_poly.pdbx_strand_id
1 'polypeptide(L)'
;MPGSHCDGSREKDYLPAAPGYSAVACARETVVRQLRLYLVSLCLAVGLTAGALTGPAAAATAAANPATFGPFDPRIEFQGHWARDDDLATTVNSGSLLRFRFTGDRLGAWFETESITVPAQLYVSVDGGEARLVKVDEEHKVFAEGLDPGVVHTAEIAVKDVDEYENRWLSPVQSGVVLSKIELAPLAQLVPLPTTADRRLEFYGDSITQGVMALCPRLGIDCADGTKSYAHLVGKAFGAATNQVGFGKQGIIQPGHGNVGTAAESFGFHLAGFPAEPFDPGAVVVNFGTNDAPYPSEEFAPKYLAYLRQVRAANPQALILALRPFNGTHAADIKASVAQAKDRKTVYVDTAGWLSPGDYNGGSHPSVQGHQLAAGRLVKVLEELTGWRASRPGDTASPKLAPIGMAAATCADTQLRLTFDGPLELGLKGKLQIHQVGGEVVDTIDLADAATYQRTVGGARSDYGELHKWTYQPVVVDGRTVSIHPHQRLAAGRGYYVTVEPGFFVGHPGITSPVEWTFRTRHDPKVGSTRLTVDSRGGAGFCTVQGAVDFVAEGNDHEVRIDVGPGRYRELVYVPQTKPHVTVVGAGAGRTEIGYPNNNLLNGDYAMANVPIDQAYCPRRVLAQPDRFNCWRAAMGVDADDFSMADVTVRNLTPYRGSQAEAFRGNGERIVLARVRILGYQDSLRLQGKGFVTDSYVEGDVDFVWGTGGVFVQDSELKALHAGYYNQVRNFDNGPGNVFVRVRLTRGPDAPDDSVYLGRVELSRFPTSQVVFVDSAMDSHVKTTGFQVTSPNDCAAAGQLRFWEYGSTDLAGRPIDTSARLACSRQLTVDEAAPLRDPAKVLGGWRPVVPTSRSER
;
A
#
# COMPACT_ATOMS: atom_id res chain seq x y z
N MET A 1 0.62 -53.52 6.69
CA MET A 1 1.83 -54.38 6.70
C MET A 1 2.28 -54.60 5.26
N PRO A 2 3.55 -54.95 5.01
CA PRO A 2 4.80 -54.25 5.34
C PRO A 2 5.34 -53.53 4.05
N GLY A 3 6.49 -52.85 3.99
CA GLY A 3 7.52 -52.59 5.01
C GLY A 3 8.91 -53.05 4.57
N SER A 4 9.83 -52.10 4.29
CA SER A 4 11.29 -52.31 4.16
C SER A 4 11.97 -50.93 4.27
N HIS A 5 12.67 -50.62 5.36
CA HIS A 5 14.07 -51.00 5.65
C HIS A 5 15.11 -50.36 4.72
N CYS A 6 15.94 -49.49 5.31
CA CYS A 6 17.34 -49.29 4.93
C CYS A 6 18.19 -49.53 6.18
N ASP A 7 19.33 -50.19 6.01
CA ASP A 7 20.27 -50.59 7.06
C ASP A 7 21.46 -49.59 7.14
N GLY A 8 22.33 -49.71 8.14
CA GLY A 8 23.48 -48.83 8.30
C GLY A 8 24.67 -49.42 9.06
N SER A 9 25.87 -48.90 8.80
CA SER A 9 27.13 -49.22 9.52
C SER A 9 28.04 -47.97 9.43
N ARG A 10 28.54 -47.38 10.53
CA ARG A 10 29.79 -47.73 11.26
C ARG A 10 31.05 -47.57 10.37
N GLU A 11 32.12 -46.86 10.74
CA GLU A 11 32.68 -46.32 12.01
C GLU A 11 33.37 -44.92 11.72
N LYS A 12 33.92 -44.05 12.60
CA LYS A 12 34.23 -43.90 14.06
C LYS A 12 34.72 -42.43 14.33
N ASP A 13 35.07 -41.87 15.52
CA ASP A 13 34.98 -42.18 16.97
C ASP A 13 35.20 -40.89 17.83
N TYR A 14 35.20 -41.02 19.17
CA TYR A 14 35.89 -40.21 20.22
C TYR A 14 35.58 -38.71 20.55
N LEU A 15 34.44 -38.50 21.22
CA LEU A 15 34.26 -37.80 22.54
C LEU A 15 34.65 -36.26 22.70
N PRO A 16 34.48 -35.58 23.87
CA PRO A 16 33.27 -34.74 24.08
C PRO A 16 33.40 -33.36 24.83
N ALA A 17 32.38 -32.50 24.72
CA ALA A 17 31.89 -31.47 25.70
C ALA A 17 32.87 -30.41 26.31
N ALA A 18 32.51 -29.14 26.58
CA ALA A 18 31.35 -28.25 26.37
C ALA A 18 31.77 -26.82 26.86
N PRO A 19 30.89 -25.81 27.03
CA PRO A 19 29.72 -25.37 26.25
C PRO A 19 29.93 -23.96 25.63
N GLY A 20 29.19 -23.59 24.57
CA GLY A 20 29.18 -22.20 24.06
C GLY A 20 28.36 -22.02 22.77
N TYR A 21 27.71 -20.86 22.64
CA TYR A 21 26.85 -20.52 21.48
C TYR A 21 27.62 -20.48 20.15
N SER A 22 27.05 -21.12 19.11
CA SER A 22 27.00 -20.53 17.77
C SER A 22 25.76 -21.02 17.03
N ALA A 23 25.23 -20.21 16.12
CA ALA A 23 24.32 -20.66 15.08
C ALA A 23 25.13 -21.03 13.83
N VAL A 24 24.55 -21.81 12.91
CA VAL A 24 24.66 -21.62 11.47
C VAL A 24 23.63 -22.50 10.75
N ALA A 25 23.20 -22.07 9.57
CA ALA A 25 22.18 -22.72 8.75
C ALA A 25 22.64 -24.07 8.15
N CYS A 26 21.66 -24.85 7.68
CA CYS A 26 21.87 -25.81 6.61
C CYS A 26 20.62 -25.84 5.71
N ALA A 27 20.61 -24.98 4.68
CA ALA A 27 19.61 -25.06 3.63
C ALA A 27 19.88 -26.28 2.74
N ARG A 28 18.82 -26.88 2.18
CA ARG A 28 18.94 -27.90 1.13
C ARG A 28 18.05 -27.55 -0.07
N GLU A 29 18.53 -27.95 -1.24
CA GLU A 29 18.13 -27.38 -2.52
C GLU A 29 16.74 -27.84 -2.98
N THR A 30 15.92 -26.88 -3.42
CA THR A 30 14.68 -27.14 -4.16
C THR A 30 15.02 -27.44 -5.62
N VAL A 31 14.61 -28.60 -6.15
CA VAL A 31 14.84 -28.95 -7.57
C VAL A 31 13.60 -29.60 -8.19
N VAL A 32 13.38 -29.31 -9.48
CA VAL A 32 12.37 -29.90 -10.39
C VAL A 32 10.90 -29.48 -10.18
N ARG A 33 10.54 -28.30 -10.72
CA ARG A 33 9.24 -28.12 -11.42
C ARG A 33 9.29 -27.05 -12.52
N GLN A 34 10.02 -27.32 -13.60
CA GLN A 34 9.84 -26.65 -14.89
C GLN A 34 9.75 -27.68 -16.01
N LEU A 35 8.60 -27.74 -16.70
CA LEU A 35 8.47 -28.12 -18.12
C LEU A 35 6.98 -28.14 -18.54
N ARG A 36 6.52 -27.07 -19.19
CA ARG A 36 5.59 -27.04 -20.36
C ARG A 36 4.85 -25.70 -20.45
N LEU A 37 5.16 -24.94 -21.50
CA LEU A 37 4.23 -24.29 -22.44
C LEU A 37 4.99 -23.21 -23.23
N TYR A 38 5.11 -23.38 -24.54
CA TYR A 38 4.99 -22.34 -25.58
C TYR A 38 5.24 -22.93 -26.97
N LEU A 39 4.85 -22.19 -28.01
CA LEU A 39 5.04 -22.45 -29.45
C LEU A 39 4.35 -23.70 -30.03
N VAL A 40 3.19 -23.50 -30.67
CA VAL A 40 3.14 -23.45 -32.14
C VAL A 40 2.15 -22.36 -32.57
N SER A 41 2.59 -21.43 -33.41
CA SER A 41 1.74 -20.63 -34.31
C SER A 41 2.56 -20.31 -35.55
N LEU A 42 2.17 -20.85 -36.71
CA LEU A 42 2.78 -20.53 -38.00
C LEU A 42 1.70 -20.53 -39.09
N CYS A 43 1.71 -19.51 -39.94
CA CYS A 43 0.70 -19.35 -40.98
C CYS A 43 0.89 -20.33 -42.15
N LEU A 44 -0.22 -20.76 -42.75
CA LEU A 44 -0.22 -21.33 -44.10
C LEU A 44 -1.57 -21.04 -44.77
N ALA A 45 -1.53 -20.51 -46.00
CA ALA A 45 -2.71 -20.14 -46.76
C ALA A 45 -2.60 -20.60 -48.22
N VAL A 46 -3.42 -21.59 -48.57
CA VAL A 46 -3.81 -21.97 -49.94
C VAL A 46 -5.29 -22.40 -49.84
N GLY A 47 -6.11 -22.10 -50.85
CA GLY A 47 -7.58 -22.20 -50.73
C GLY A 47 -8.26 -23.16 -51.72
N LEU A 48 -9.59 -23.26 -51.54
CA LEU A 48 -10.57 -24.02 -52.35
C LEU A 48 -10.45 -25.56 -52.18
N THR A 49 -11.53 -26.35 -52.21
CA THR A 49 -12.86 -26.16 -52.82
C THR A 49 -14.04 -26.33 -51.83
N ALA A 50 -15.29 -26.24 -52.34
CA ALA A 50 -16.51 -26.13 -51.54
C ALA A 50 -17.21 -27.47 -51.26
N GLY A 51 -17.93 -27.53 -50.13
CA GLY A 51 -18.91 -28.58 -49.80
C GLY A 51 -19.88 -28.07 -48.74
N ALA A 52 -21.14 -27.80 -49.11
CA ALA A 52 -22.10 -27.13 -48.22
C ALA A 52 -22.96 -28.14 -47.43
N LEU A 53 -22.89 -28.07 -46.10
CA LEU A 53 -23.90 -28.63 -45.20
C LEU A 53 -24.25 -27.57 -44.14
N THR A 54 -25.36 -26.87 -44.35
CA THR A 54 -25.87 -25.85 -43.44
C THR A 54 -26.68 -26.49 -42.31
N GLY A 55 -26.09 -26.57 -41.13
CA GLY A 55 -26.80 -26.73 -39.86
C GLY A 55 -26.32 -25.65 -38.88
N PRO A 56 -27.19 -25.10 -38.02
CA PRO A 56 -26.75 -24.23 -36.95
C PRO A 56 -26.04 -25.08 -35.90
N ALA A 57 -24.73 -25.27 -36.09
CA ALA A 57 -23.87 -25.74 -35.02
C ALA A 57 -23.95 -24.68 -33.91
N ALA A 58 -24.68 -25.01 -32.84
CA ALA A 58 -24.64 -24.23 -31.61
C ALA A 58 -23.18 -24.20 -31.17
N ALA A 59 -22.54 -23.04 -31.31
CA ALA A 59 -21.19 -22.86 -30.83
C ALA A 59 -21.23 -23.04 -29.33
N ALA A 60 -20.77 -24.20 -28.85
CA ALA A 60 -20.55 -24.45 -27.45
C ALA A 60 -19.45 -23.48 -27.01
N THR A 61 -19.86 -22.30 -26.53
CA THR A 61 -18.99 -21.34 -25.88
C THR A 61 -18.31 -22.08 -24.74
N ALA A 62 -17.04 -22.42 -24.92
CA ALA A 62 -16.22 -22.93 -23.83
C ALA A 62 -16.38 -21.93 -22.69
N ALA A 63 -16.85 -22.41 -21.53
CA ALA A 63 -17.11 -21.55 -20.40
C ALA A 63 -15.82 -20.76 -20.12
N ALA A 64 -15.90 -19.43 -20.24
CA ALA A 64 -14.73 -18.60 -20.07
C ALA A 64 -14.18 -18.82 -18.66
N ASN A 65 -12.85 -18.87 -18.52
CA ASN A 65 -12.22 -19.09 -17.22
C ASN A 65 -12.71 -18.02 -16.22
N PRO A 66 -12.96 -18.39 -14.95
CA PRO A 66 -13.39 -17.43 -13.94
C PRO A 66 -12.31 -16.35 -13.75
N ALA A 67 -12.73 -15.11 -13.49
CA ALA A 67 -11.80 -14.03 -13.22
C ALA A 67 -11.17 -14.25 -11.83
N THR A 68 -9.84 -14.16 -11.73
CA THR A 68 -9.13 -14.38 -10.46
C THR A 68 -8.18 -13.23 -10.17
N PHE A 69 -8.08 -12.88 -8.88
CA PHE A 69 -7.33 -11.73 -8.40
C PHE A 69 -6.49 -12.18 -7.20
N GLY A 70 -5.16 -12.01 -7.29
CA GLY A 70 -4.27 -12.28 -6.16
C GLY A 70 -4.62 -11.38 -4.96
N PRO A 71 -4.27 -11.78 -3.73
CA PRO A 71 -4.73 -11.09 -2.52
C PRO A 71 -4.25 -9.64 -2.46
N PHE A 72 -3.11 -9.28 -3.06
CA PHE A 72 -2.56 -7.92 -3.02
C PHE A 72 -3.08 -6.99 -4.12
N ASP A 73 -4.19 -7.33 -4.78
CA ASP A 73 -4.92 -6.39 -5.63
C ASP A 73 -5.35 -5.15 -4.79
N PRO A 74 -5.02 -3.91 -5.23
CA PRO A 74 -5.26 -2.70 -4.46
C PRO A 74 -6.74 -2.34 -4.26
N ARG A 75 -7.68 -3.12 -4.83
CA ARG A 75 -9.12 -2.99 -4.63
C ARG A 75 -9.64 -3.86 -3.48
N ILE A 76 -8.78 -4.69 -2.88
CA ILE A 76 -9.05 -5.47 -1.67
C ILE A 76 -8.49 -4.72 -0.45
N GLU A 77 -9.38 -4.24 0.41
CA GLU A 77 -9.03 -3.70 1.73
C GLU A 77 -8.78 -4.86 2.69
N PHE A 78 -7.69 -4.79 3.46
CA PHE A 78 -7.39 -5.68 4.58
C PHE A 78 -7.39 -4.88 5.88
N GLN A 79 -7.99 -5.45 6.94
CA GLN A 79 -7.87 -4.94 8.31
C GLN A 79 -7.45 -6.09 9.24
N GLY A 80 -6.66 -5.79 10.27
CA GLY A 80 -5.96 -6.78 11.10
C GLY A 80 -4.58 -7.15 10.55
N HIS A 81 -3.92 -8.10 11.21
CA HIS A 81 -2.56 -8.54 10.86
C HIS A 81 -2.58 -9.56 9.71
N TRP A 82 -2.10 -9.15 8.53
CA TRP A 82 -2.01 -9.99 7.33
C TRP A 82 -0.58 -10.01 6.79
N ALA A 83 0.13 -11.13 6.99
CA ALA A 83 1.43 -11.38 6.39
C ALA A 83 1.32 -11.45 4.86
N ARG A 84 2.35 -10.95 4.18
CA ARG A 84 2.41 -10.86 2.73
C ARG A 84 3.54 -11.71 2.18
N ASP A 85 3.25 -12.87 1.59
CA ASP A 85 4.27 -13.74 1.01
C ASP A 85 4.06 -14.02 -0.47
N ASP A 86 4.76 -13.24 -1.31
CA ASP A 86 4.67 -13.19 -2.77
C ASP A 86 3.23 -13.12 -3.31
N ASP A 87 2.55 -14.26 -3.50
CA ASP A 87 1.15 -14.36 -3.96
C ASP A 87 0.14 -14.76 -2.84
N LEU A 88 0.59 -14.96 -1.59
CA LEU A 88 -0.23 -15.47 -0.47
C LEU A 88 -0.39 -14.46 0.67
N ALA A 89 -1.64 -14.23 1.12
CA ALA A 89 -1.95 -13.42 2.30
C ALA A 89 -2.34 -14.29 3.49
N THR A 90 -1.57 -14.27 4.57
CA THR A 90 -1.78 -15.12 5.76
C THR A 90 -2.21 -14.31 6.98
N THR A 91 -3.29 -14.71 7.64
CA THR A 91 -3.60 -14.24 9.01
C THR A 91 -3.84 -15.39 9.98
N VAL A 92 -3.44 -15.13 11.23
CA VAL A 92 -3.54 -16.02 12.39
C VAL A 92 -4.26 -15.31 13.57
N ASN A 93 -4.93 -14.19 13.28
CA ASN A 93 -5.56 -13.31 14.25
C ASN A 93 -7.08 -13.19 14.02
N SER A 94 -7.87 -13.72 14.95
CA SER A 94 -9.33 -13.62 14.98
C SER A 94 -9.80 -12.17 15.00
N GLY A 95 -10.85 -11.84 14.26
CA GLY A 95 -11.35 -10.47 14.07
C GLY A 95 -10.69 -9.67 12.95
N SER A 96 -9.63 -10.20 12.32
CA SER A 96 -9.10 -9.69 11.03
C SER A 96 -10.15 -9.86 9.92
N LEU A 97 -10.13 -9.02 8.88
CA LEU A 97 -11.14 -9.06 7.81
C LEU A 97 -10.61 -8.53 6.47
N LEU A 98 -11.34 -8.85 5.41
CA LEU A 98 -11.21 -8.28 4.06
C LEU A 98 -12.50 -7.59 3.64
N ARG A 99 -12.41 -6.52 2.85
CA ARG A 99 -13.53 -5.90 2.13
C ARG A 99 -13.16 -5.56 0.69
N PHE A 100 -14.09 -5.74 -0.24
CA PHE A 100 -13.93 -5.35 -1.64
C PHE A 100 -15.28 -5.20 -2.34
N ARG A 101 -15.27 -4.63 -3.54
CA ARG A 101 -16.45 -4.54 -4.42
C ARG A 101 -16.19 -5.26 -5.73
N PHE A 102 -17.23 -5.81 -6.35
CA PHE A 102 -17.09 -6.65 -7.54
C PHE A 102 -18.34 -6.62 -8.43
N THR A 103 -18.18 -6.93 -9.73
CA THR A 103 -19.28 -7.20 -10.66
C THR A 103 -19.51 -8.70 -10.84
N GLY A 104 -20.65 -9.09 -11.42
CA GLY A 104 -20.92 -10.48 -11.81
C GLY A 104 -21.68 -11.32 -10.77
N ASP A 105 -22.14 -12.49 -11.19
CA ASP A 105 -23.15 -13.31 -10.49
C ASP A 105 -22.59 -14.28 -9.43
N ARG A 106 -21.26 -14.36 -9.28
CA ARG A 106 -20.57 -15.37 -8.46
C ARG A 106 -19.35 -14.82 -7.73
N LEU A 107 -19.20 -15.25 -6.48
CA LEU A 107 -18.06 -14.95 -5.60
C LEU A 107 -17.54 -16.23 -4.94
N GLY A 108 -16.22 -16.43 -5.02
CA GLY A 108 -15.46 -17.42 -4.28
C GLY A 108 -14.05 -16.95 -3.93
N ALA A 109 -13.27 -17.83 -3.33
CA ALA A 109 -11.85 -17.63 -3.03
C ALA A 109 -11.10 -18.97 -2.96
N TRP A 110 -9.79 -18.91 -3.12
CA TRP A 110 -8.90 -20.07 -2.97
C TRP A 110 -7.93 -19.88 -1.82
N PHE A 111 -7.62 -20.99 -1.14
CA PHE A 111 -6.83 -21.04 0.08
C PHE A 111 -5.81 -22.18 0.02
N GLU A 112 -4.64 -21.97 0.62
CA GLU A 112 -3.67 -23.06 0.81
C GLU A 112 -4.07 -23.87 2.05
N THR A 113 -4.58 -25.09 1.86
CA THR A 113 -5.10 -25.94 2.96
C THR A 113 -4.25 -27.18 3.28
N GLU A 114 -3.18 -27.48 2.52
CA GLU A 114 -2.38 -28.72 2.67
C GLU A 114 -1.84 -28.92 4.11
N SER A 115 -1.49 -27.84 4.80
CA SER A 115 -0.93 -27.87 6.16
C SER A 115 -1.98 -27.70 7.28
N ILE A 116 -3.23 -27.35 6.94
CA ILE A 116 -4.27 -26.98 7.91
C ILE A 116 -4.89 -28.23 8.55
N THR A 117 -4.71 -28.37 9.86
CA THR A 117 -5.29 -29.47 10.67
C THR A 117 -6.64 -29.07 11.27
N VAL A 118 -6.80 -27.80 11.68
CA VAL A 118 -8.06 -27.25 12.18
C VAL A 118 -8.45 -26.03 11.33
N PRO A 119 -9.39 -26.20 10.38
CA PRO A 119 -9.94 -25.15 9.52
C PRO A 119 -10.40 -23.91 10.27
N ALA A 120 -9.88 -22.75 9.85
CA ALA A 120 -10.35 -21.44 10.31
C ALA A 120 -11.83 -21.20 9.98
N GLN A 121 -12.48 -20.33 10.75
CA GLN A 121 -13.89 -19.96 10.55
C GLN A 121 -14.02 -18.53 10.05
N LEU A 122 -14.80 -18.36 8.99
CA LEU A 122 -15.08 -17.07 8.34
C LEU A 122 -16.58 -16.74 8.46
N TYR A 123 -16.87 -15.48 8.70
CA TYR A 123 -18.16 -14.87 8.41
C TYR A 123 -18.07 -14.16 7.05
N VAL A 124 -18.89 -14.57 6.10
CA VAL A 124 -18.95 -13.95 4.76
C VAL A 124 -20.31 -13.28 4.57
N SER A 125 -20.29 -11.97 4.33
CA SER A 125 -21.47 -11.18 3.94
C SER A 125 -21.27 -10.66 2.52
N VAL A 126 -22.35 -10.72 1.73
CA VAL A 126 -22.47 -10.00 0.45
C VAL A 126 -23.59 -8.99 0.63
N ASP A 127 -23.38 -7.76 0.15
CA ASP A 127 -24.36 -6.67 0.12
C ASP A 127 -24.98 -6.32 1.49
N GLY A 128 -24.21 -6.51 2.57
CA GLY A 128 -24.66 -6.26 3.94
C GLY A 128 -25.74 -7.24 4.42
N GLY A 129 -25.94 -8.35 3.71
CA GLY A 129 -26.82 -9.44 4.12
C GLY A 129 -26.32 -10.20 5.35
N GLU A 130 -27.12 -11.15 5.83
CA GLU A 130 -26.77 -11.99 6.97
C GLU A 130 -25.45 -12.75 6.72
N ALA A 131 -24.49 -12.58 7.64
CA ALA A 131 -23.15 -13.11 7.47
C ALA A 131 -23.12 -14.64 7.64
N ARG A 132 -22.90 -15.36 6.54
CA ARG A 132 -22.84 -16.82 6.51
C ARG A 132 -21.55 -17.33 7.16
N LEU A 133 -21.67 -18.29 8.06
CA LEU A 133 -20.52 -19.03 8.59
C LEU A 133 -19.97 -20.02 7.53
N VAL A 134 -18.67 -19.96 7.28
CA VAL A 134 -17.93 -20.86 6.38
C VAL A 134 -16.68 -21.38 7.11
N LYS A 135 -16.35 -22.68 6.95
CA LYS A 135 -15.08 -23.26 7.41
C LYS A 135 -14.11 -23.33 6.23
N VAL A 136 -12.82 -23.10 6.44
CA VAL A 136 -11.78 -23.15 5.38
C VAL A 136 -11.18 -24.56 5.33
N ASP A 137 -11.98 -25.54 4.89
CA ASP A 137 -11.69 -26.98 4.92
C ASP A 137 -11.47 -27.63 3.54
N GLU A 138 -11.34 -26.82 2.48
CA GLU A 138 -10.95 -27.22 1.11
C GLU A 138 -10.30 -26.03 0.38
N GLU A 139 -9.46 -26.31 -0.63
CA GLU A 139 -8.65 -25.32 -1.36
C GLU A 139 -9.46 -24.24 -2.09
N HIS A 140 -10.71 -24.53 -2.47
CA HIS A 140 -11.55 -23.63 -3.25
C HIS A 140 -12.95 -23.52 -2.63
N LYS A 141 -13.33 -22.30 -2.25
CA LYS A 141 -14.64 -21.98 -1.68
C LYS A 141 -15.46 -21.12 -2.61
N VAL A 142 -16.72 -21.50 -2.79
CA VAL A 142 -17.75 -20.63 -3.35
C VAL A 142 -18.60 -20.08 -2.20
N PHE A 143 -18.71 -18.76 -2.12
CA PHE A 143 -19.44 -18.08 -1.06
C PHE A 143 -20.86 -17.70 -1.49
N ALA A 144 -21.02 -17.23 -2.73
CA ALA A 144 -22.30 -16.82 -3.32
C ALA A 144 -22.34 -17.09 -4.83
N GLU A 145 -23.51 -17.43 -5.35
CA GLU A 145 -23.84 -17.65 -6.76
C GLU A 145 -25.26 -17.16 -7.03
N GLY A 146 -25.57 -16.79 -8.28
CA GLY A 146 -26.89 -16.25 -8.64
C GLY A 146 -27.12 -14.82 -8.14
N LEU A 147 -26.05 -14.05 -7.91
CA LEU A 147 -26.10 -12.61 -7.70
C LEU A 147 -26.50 -11.89 -9.02
N ASP A 148 -26.82 -10.60 -8.97
CA ASP A 148 -27.26 -9.85 -10.15
C ASP A 148 -26.05 -9.30 -10.93
N PRO A 149 -25.68 -9.87 -12.10
CA PRO A 149 -24.50 -9.43 -12.84
C PRO A 149 -24.62 -7.99 -13.39
N GLY A 150 -25.80 -7.36 -13.30
CA GLY A 150 -26.03 -5.97 -13.67
C GLY A 150 -25.67 -4.93 -12.60
N VAL A 151 -25.22 -5.32 -11.40
CA VAL A 151 -24.84 -4.39 -10.33
C VAL A 151 -23.43 -4.61 -9.78
N VAL A 152 -22.92 -3.64 -9.01
CA VAL A 152 -21.65 -3.76 -8.28
C VAL A 152 -21.92 -4.16 -6.82
N HIS A 153 -21.68 -5.44 -6.53
CA HIS A 153 -21.77 -6.04 -5.21
C HIS A 153 -20.64 -5.59 -4.27
N THR A 154 -20.84 -5.79 -2.97
CA THR A 154 -19.82 -5.57 -1.93
C THR A 154 -19.68 -6.83 -1.06
N ALA A 155 -18.44 -7.25 -0.79
CA ALA A 155 -18.14 -8.39 0.08
C ALA A 155 -17.45 -7.92 1.37
N GLU A 156 -17.82 -8.52 2.50
CA GLU A 156 -17.03 -8.53 3.73
C GLU A 156 -16.74 -9.99 4.11
N ILE A 157 -15.46 -10.30 4.35
CA ILE A 157 -14.99 -11.62 4.80
C ILE A 157 -14.24 -11.40 6.12
N ALA A 158 -14.89 -11.68 7.24
CA ALA A 158 -14.30 -11.53 8.57
C ALA A 158 -13.88 -12.89 9.15
N VAL A 159 -12.68 -12.97 9.71
CA VAL A 159 -12.20 -14.14 10.45
C VAL A 159 -12.92 -14.20 11.79
N LYS A 160 -13.87 -15.14 11.94
CA LYS A 160 -14.53 -15.42 13.22
C LYS A 160 -13.49 -15.84 14.24
N ASP A 161 -12.76 -16.91 13.96
CA ASP A 161 -11.70 -17.41 14.82
C ASP A 161 -10.75 -18.36 14.04
N VAL A 162 -9.54 -18.53 14.58
CA VAL A 162 -8.58 -19.59 14.22
C VAL A 162 -8.30 -20.40 15.48
N ASP A 163 -8.05 -21.71 15.37
CA ASP A 163 -7.94 -22.53 16.57
C ASP A 163 -6.80 -22.08 17.48
N GLU A 164 -7.01 -22.17 18.80
CA GLU A 164 -6.03 -21.62 19.72
C GLU A 164 -4.79 -22.51 19.91
N TYR A 165 -4.92 -23.83 19.74
CA TYR A 165 -3.95 -24.85 20.16
C TYR A 165 -3.01 -25.31 19.05
N GLU A 166 -3.53 -25.52 17.84
CA GLU A 166 -2.74 -25.91 16.66
C GLU A 166 -1.70 -24.84 16.30
N ASN A 167 -0.62 -25.22 15.61
CA ASN A 167 0.41 -24.26 15.20
C ASN A 167 -0.20 -23.13 14.36
N ARG A 168 -0.03 -21.89 14.82
CA ARG A 168 -0.48 -20.67 14.12
C ARG A 168 0.55 -19.55 14.23
N TRP A 169 1.81 -19.91 14.45
CA TRP A 169 2.90 -18.95 14.58
C TRP A 169 4.09 -19.27 13.67
N LEU A 170 4.45 -20.55 13.53
CA LEU A 170 5.52 -21.00 12.64
C LEU A 170 4.94 -21.34 11.26
N SER A 171 5.65 -21.04 10.18
CA SER A 171 5.27 -21.47 8.83
C SER A 171 5.79 -22.89 8.54
N PRO A 172 5.01 -23.79 7.91
CA PRO A 172 3.61 -23.62 7.53
C PRO A 172 2.65 -23.73 8.74
N VAL A 173 1.58 -22.95 8.72
CA VAL A 173 0.57 -22.92 9.81
C VAL A 173 -0.40 -24.10 9.70
N GLN A 174 -0.86 -24.58 10.85
CA GLN A 174 -1.83 -25.67 11.00
C GLN A 174 -3.24 -25.17 11.37
N SER A 175 -3.37 -23.95 11.90
CA SER A 175 -4.62 -23.18 11.86
C SER A 175 -4.34 -21.72 11.51
N GLY A 176 -5.20 -21.14 10.69
CA GLY A 176 -5.00 -19.83 10.07
C GLY A 176 -5.83 -19.69 8.79
N VAL A 177 -5.77 -18.51 8.17
CA VAL A 177 -6.33 -18.26 6.84
C VAL A 177 -5.18 -17.88 5.92
N VAL A 178 -4.87 -18.74 4.94
CA VAL A 178 -3.85 -18.52 3.90
C VAL A 178 -4.58 -18.29 2.57
N LEU A 179 -4.86 -17.04 2.22
CA LEU A 179 -5.60 -16.66 1.02
C LEU A 179 -4.66 -16.59 -0.19
N SER A 180 -5.01 -17.33 -1.25
CA SER A 180 -4.24 -17.47 -2.49
C SER A 180 -4.81 -16.59 -3.63
N LYS A 181 -6.14 -16.41 -3.70
CA LYS A 181 -6.82 -15.51 -4.66
C LYS A 181 -8.32 -15.38 -4.37
N ILE A 182 -8.91 -14.25 -4.76
CA ILE A 182 -10.37 -14.11 -4.92
C ILE A 182 -10.75 -14.66 -6.31
N GLU A 183 -11.87 -15.36 -6.40
CA GLU A 183 -12.47 -15.83 -7.66
C GLU A 183 -13.84 -15.19 -7.89
N LEU A 184 -14.07 -14.68 -9.10
CA LEU A 184 -15.33 -14.09 -9.54
C LEU A 184 -15.85 -14.81 -10.80
N ALA A 185 -17.05 -14.44 -11.23
CA ALA A 185 -17.58 -14.85 -12.53
C ALA A 185 -16.62 -14.51 -13.71
N PRO A 186 -16.72 -15.19 -14.87
CA PRO A 186 -15.90 -14.85 -16.02
C PRO A 186 -16.16 -13.41 -16.50
N LEU A 187 -15.09 -12.70 -16.86
CA LEU A 187 -15.09 -11.25 -17.21
C LEU A 187 -15.48 -10.28 -16.08
N ALA A 188 -15.82 -10.78 -14.88
CA ALA A 188 -16.04 -9.93 -13.71
C ALA A 188 -14.79 -9.18 -13.28
N GLN A 189 -14.98 -8.06 -12.59
CA GLN A 189 -13.89 -7.20 -12.13
C GLN A 189 -14.08 -6.80 -10.68
N LEU A 190 -12.97 -6.72 -9.94
CA LEU A 190 -12.94 -5.94 -8.71
C LEU A 190 -13.11 -4.44 -9.05
N VAL A 191 -13.93 -3.76 -8.26
CA VAL A 191 -14.20 -2.32 -8.33
C VAL A 191 -13.55 -1.64 -7.12
N PRO A 192 -12.93 -0.46 -7.24
CA PRO A 192 -12.27 0.19 -6.11
C PRO A 192 -13.23 0.43 -4.93
N LEU A 193 -12.94 -0.20 -3.79
CA LEU A 193 -13.48 0.18 -2.48
C LEU A 193 -12.58 1.27 -1.88
N PRO A 194 -13.05 2.52 -1.68
CA PRO A 194 -12.17 3.62 -1.32
C PRO A 194 -12.32 3.99 0.16
N THR A 195 -11.91 3.07 1.02
CA THR A 195 -11.88 3.24 2.47
C THR A 195 -10.47 3.61 2.95
N THR A 196 -10.39 4.64 3.78
CA THR A 196 -9.27 4.92 4.69
C THR A 196 -9.80 5.16 6.08
N ALA A 197 -8.92 5.13 7.08
CA ALA A 197 -9.29 5.43 8.45
C ALA A 197 -8.33 6.46 9.06
N ASP A 198 -8.81 7.70 9.15
CA ASP A 198 -8.39 8.80 10.03
C ASP A 198 -8.04 8.32 11.46
N ARG A 199 -8.76 7.29 11.92
CA ARG A 199 -8.55 6.63 13.21
C ARG A 199 -7.98 5.24 13.05
N ARG A 200 -6.93 4.95 13.81
CA ARG A 200 -6.28 3.65 13.88
C ARG A 200 -6.15 3.21 15.33
N LEU A 201 -6.59 1.99 15.63
CA LEU A 201 -6.57 1.40 16.98
C LEU A 201 -5.86 0.05 16.95
N GLU A 202 -5.00 -0.18 17.92
CA GLU A 202 -4.23 -1.42 18.03
C GLU A 202 -4.46 -2.05 19.40
N PHE A 203 -4.74 -3.35 19.43
CA PHE A 203 -5.08 -4.09 20.65
C PHE A 203 -4.14 -5.28 20.76
N TYR A 204 -3.39 -5.35 21.87
CA TYR A 204 -2.56 -6.49 22.24
C TYR A 204 -3.07 -7.10 23.53
N GLY A 205 -3.31 -8.41 23.53
CA GLY A 205 -3.69 -9.12 24.74
C GLY A 205 -3.87 -10.63 24.55
N ASP A 206 -4.49 -11.25 25.55
CA ASP A 206 -4.61 -12.71 25.64
C ASP A 206 -5.88 -13.29 24.94
N SER A 207 -6.32 -14.48 25.36
CA SER A 207 -7.58 -15.12 24.98
C SER A 207 -8.80 -14.19 25.00
N ILE A 208 -8.85 -13.20 25.89
CA ILE A 208 -9.92 -12.21 26.02
C ILE A 208 -9.89 -11.20 24.84
N THR A 209 -8.72 -10.96 24.25
CA THR A 209 -8.56 -10.13 23.05
C THR A 209 -8.81 -10.95 21.78
N GLN A 210 -8.50 -12.25 21.79
CA GLN A 210 -8.89 -13.19 20.72
C GLN A 210 -10.43 -13.35 20.64
N GLY A 211 -11.13 -13.32 21.77
CA GLY A 211 -12.56 -13.66 21.86
C GLY A 211 -12.84 -15.13 22.16
N VAL A 212 -11.90 -15.83 22.81
CA VAL A 212 -12.05 -17.23 23.26
C VAL A 212 -13.24 -17.34 24.23
N MET A 213 -14.05 -18.39 24.05
CA MET A 213 -15.28 -18.65 24.83
C MET A 213 -16.36 -17.55 24.76
N ALA A 214 -16.24 -16.55 23.88
CA ALA A 214 -17.22 -15.45 23.79
C ALA A 214 -18.67 -15.94 23.57
N LEU A 215 -18.86 -16.96 22.73
CA LEU A 215 -20.18 -17.50 22.39
C LEU A 215 -20.71 -18.54 23.39
N CYS A 216 -19.84 -19.38 23.95
CA CYS A 216 -20.24 -20.44 24.89
C CYS A 216 -19.10 -20.88 25.84
N PRO A 217 -19.44 -21.46 27.02
CA PRO A 217 -18.47 -21.86 28.04
C PRO A 217 -17.77 -23.20 27.70
N ARG A 218 -17.16 -23.30 26.52
CA ARG A 218 -16.27 -24.38 26.09
C ARG A 218 -15.12 -23.78 25.28
N LEU A 219 -13.92 -24.33 25.43
CA LEU A 219 -12.74 -23.94 24.65
C LEU A 219 -12.86 -24.45 23.20
N GLY A 220 -12.06 -23.87 22.30
CA GLY A 220 -12.00 -24.24 20.88
C GLY A 220 -12.87 -23.38 19.95
N ILE A 221 -12.50 -23.42 18.67
CA ILE A 221 -12.89 -22.51 17.59
C ILE A 221 -14.41 -22.29 17.41
N ASP A 222 -15.26 -23.27 17.70
CA ASP A 222 -16.72 -23.11 17.56
C ASP A 222 -17.29 -22.09 18.57
N CYS A 223 -16.80 -22.06 19.82
CA CYS A 223 -17.27 -21.16 20.88
C CYS A 223 -16.52 -19.82 20.99
N ALA A 224 -15.41 -19.66 20.25
CA ALA A 224 -14.64 -18.43 20.16
C ALA A 224 -15.14 -17.55 18.99
N ASP A 225 -15.09 -16.22 19.14
CA ASP A 225 -15.46 -15.28 18.09
C ASP A 225 -14.83 -13.89 18.28
N GLY A 226 -13.77 -13.62 17.53
CA GLY A 226 -13.06 -12.36 17.51
C GLY A 226 -13.87 -11.17 17.02
N THR A 227 -14.97 -11.39 16.28
CA THR A 227 -15.90 -10.31 15.87
C THR A 227 -16.83 -9.87 16.99
N LYS A 228 -16.90 -10.63 18.11
CA LYS A 228 -17.62 -10.26 19.34
C LYS A 228 -16.68 -9.78 20.45
N SER A 229 -15.37 -9.79 20.22
CA SER A 229 -14.39 -9.32 21.20
C SER A 229 -14.59 -7.83 21.53
N TYR A 230 -14.13 -7.41 22.70
CA TYR A 230 -14.20 -5.99 23.09
C TYR A 230 -13.35 -5.09 22.15
N ALA A 231 -12.28 -5.63 21.56
CA ALA A 231 -11.38 -4.90 20.66
C ALA A 231 -12.09 -4.58 19.33
N HIS A 232 -12.65 -5.59 18.67
CA HIS A 232 -13.44 -5.42 17.43
C HIS A 232 -14.63 -4.47 17.64
N LEU A 233 -15.34 -4.60 18.77
CA LEU A 233 -16.48 -3.73 19.09
C LEU A 233 -16.07 -2.26 19.32
N VAL A 234 -14.92 -2.00 19.95
CA VAL A 234 -14.38 -0.64 20.10
C VAL A 234 -13.90 -0.08 18.76
N GLY A 235 -13.22 -0.89 17.94
CA GLY A 235 -12.82 -0.54 16.58
C GLY A 235 -14.01 -0.09 15.73
N LYS A 236 -15.07 -0.91 15.69
CA LYS A 236 -16.33 -0.59 15.00
C LYS A 236 -17.02 0.65 15.58
N ALA A 237 -17.03 0.82 16.91
CA ALA A 237 -17.61 2.00 17.54
C ALA A 237 -16.91 3.31 17.17
N PHE A 238 -15.59 3.30 16.90
CA PHE A 238 -14.84 4.47 16.45
C PHE A 238 -14.71 4.60 14.93
N GLY A 239 -15.17 3.62 14.14
CA GLY A 239 -14.93 3.55 12.70
C GLY A 239 -13.43 3.52 12.37
N ALA A 240 -12.65 2.85 13.21
CA ALA A 240 -11.21 2.81 13.12
C ALA A 240 -10.73 1.55 12.40
N ALA A 241 -9.74 1.68 11.52
CA ALA A 241 -8.95 0.52 11.13
C ALA A 241 -8.32 -0.07 12.39
N THR A 242 -8.42 -1.39 12.55
CA THR A 242 -8.15 -2.04 13.84
C THR A 242 -7.20 -3.22 13.68
N ASN A 243 -6.10 -3.19 14.40
CA ASN A 243 -5.23 -4.35 14.64
C ASN A 243 -5.70 -5.05 15.92
N GLN A 244 -6.28 -6.23 15.80
CA GLN A 244 -6.64 -7.10 16.92
C GLN A 244 -5.64 -8.24 17.01
N VAL A 245 -4.72 -8.17 17.97
CA VAL A 245 -3.70 -9.19 18.23
C VAL A 245 -3.99 -9.85 19.57
N GLY A 246 -4.54 -11.06 19.50
CA GLY A 246 -5.07 -11.78 20.65
C GLY A 246 -4.74 -13.26 20.57
N PHE A 247 -3.99 -13.76 21.57
CA PHE A 247 -3.55 -15.15 21.58
C PHE A 247 -3.91 -15.87 22.88
N GLY A 248 -4.56 -17.03 22.74
CA GLY A 248 -4.89 -17.94 23.84
C GLY A 248 -3.70 -18.21 24.77
N LYS A 249 -3.94 -18.16 26.08
CA LYS A 249 -2.95 -18.32 27.17
C LYS A 249 -1.79 -17.30 27.22
N GLN A 250 -1.60 -16.43 26.23
CA GLN A 250 -0.43 -15.54 26.20
C GLN A 250 -0.39 -14.57 27.38
N GLY A 251 0.82 -14.23 27.81
CA GLY A 251 1.13 -13.20 28.79
C GLY A 251 2.48 -12.52 28.52
N ILE A 252 2.94 -11.76 29.50
CA ILE A 252 4.21 -11.02 29.49
C ILE A 252 5.40 -11.93 29.78
N ILE A 253 5.18 -12.99 30.56
CA ILE A 253 6.14 -14.08 30.83
C ILE A 253 5.64 -15.40 30.25
N GLN A 254 4.33 -15.62 30.24
CA GLN A 254 3.71 -16.83 29.72
C GLN A 254 3.66 -16.84 28.18
N PRO A 255 4.27 -17.82 27.47
CA PRO A 255 4.04 -18.00 26.03
C PRO A 255 2.61 -18.42 25.72
N GLY A 256 2.12 -18.07 24.53
CA GLY A 256 0.77 -18.43 24.07
C GLY A 256 0.61 -19.89 23.66
N HIS A 257 -0.62 -20.28 23.34
CA HIS A 257 -0.92 -21.51 22.61
C HIS A 257 -0.57 -21.36 21.11
N GLY A 258 -0.48 -22.48 20.38
CA GLY A 258 -0.24 -22.47 18.93
C GLY A 258 1.15 -22.02 18.49
N ASN A 259 2.17 -22.30 19.32
CA ASN A 259 3.58 -21.90 19.17
C ASN A 259 3.85 -20.38 19.23
N VAL A 260 2.89 -19.57 19.64
CA VAL A 260 3.10 -18.13 19.86
C VAL A 260 3.99 -17.90 21.09
N GLY A 261 4.98 -17.02 20.97
CA GLY A 261 5.86 -16.64 22.09
C GLY A 261 5.16 -15.83 23.19
N THR A 262 5.95 -15.21 24.06
CA THR A 262 5.47 -14.16 24.97
C THR A 262 5.03 -12.90 24.21
N ALA A 263 4.29 -12.02 24.86
CA ALA A 263 3.82 -10.76 24.27
C ALA A 263 4.95 -9.92 23.62
N ALA A 264 6.15 -9.93 24.22
CA ALA A 264 7.32 -9.19 23.72
C ALA A 264 7.96 -9.84 22.47
N GLU A 265 7.84 -11.15 22.32
CA GLU A 265 8.38 -11.92 21.18
C GLU A 265 7.43 -11.92 19.98
N SER A 266 6.12 -11.75 20.19
CA SER A 266 5.11 -11.64 19.11
C SER A 266 4.78 -10.21 18.68
N PHE A 267 5.19 -9.20 19.46
CA PHE A 267 4.89 -7.80 19.16
C PHE A 267 5.60 -7.31 17.88
N GLY A 268 4.85 -6.64 17.00
CA GLY A 268 5.39 -6.16 15.72
C GLY A 268 5.49 -7.22 14.63
N PHE A 269 4.84 -8.38 14.79
CA PHE A 269 4.82 -9.46 13.78
C PHE A 269 3.39 -9.84 13.37
N HIS A 270 3.23 -10.32 12.15
CA HIS A 270 2.00 -10.97 11.68
C HIS A 270 2.00 -12.46 12.07
N LEU A 271 3.12 -13.14 11.86
CA LEU A 271 3.52 -14.44 12.43
C LEU A 271 5.06 -14.55 12.41
N ALA A 272 5.65 -15.67 12.85
CA ALA A 272 7.11 -15.81 12.93
C ALA A 272 7.79 -15.61 11.56
N GLY A 273 8.77 -14.71 11.50
CA GLY A 273 9.49 -14.37 10.27
C GLY A 273 8.82 -13.30 9.39
N PHE A 274 7.57 -12.92 9.69
CA PHE A 274 6.82 -11.91 8.94
C PHE A 274 6.56 -10.68 9.82
N PRO A 275 7.45 -9.65 9.79
CA PRO A 275 7.24 -8.41 10.53
C PRO A 275 5.97 -7.69 10.06
N ALA A 276 5.39 -6.88 10.93
CA ALA A 276 4.20 -6.09 10.64
C ALA A 276 4.57 -4.67 10.20
N GLU A 277 3.94 -4.22 9.11
CA GLU A 277 4.09 -2.87 8.58
C GLU A 277 3.72 -1.78 9.62
N PRO A 278 4.42 -0.63 9.66
CA PRO A 278 4.12 0.45 10.62
C PRO A 278 2.68 0.94 10.54
N PHE A 279 1.90 0.65 11.59
CA PHE A 279 0.46 0.92 11.59
C PHE A 279 0.09 2.37 11.94
N ASP A 280 0.96 3.11 12.65
CA ASP A 280 0.72 4.48 13.18
C ASP A 280 -0.65 4.63 13.90
N PRO A 281 -0.91 3.85 14.97
CA PRO A 281 -2.15 3.92 15.75
C PRO A 281 -2.27 5.23 16.53
N GLY A 282 -3.49 5.79 16.55
CA GLY A 282 -3.82 6.91 17.45
C GLY A 282 -3.83 6.47 18.92
N ALA A 283 -4.22 5.21 19.18
CA ALA A 283 -4.09 4.58 20.48
C ALA A 283 -3.78 3.07 20.38
N VAL A 284 -2.95 2.59 21.32
CA VAL A 284 -2.64 1.18 21.55
C VAL A 284 -3.25 0.76 22.89
N VAL A 285 -3.96 -0.36 22.93
CA VAL A 285 -4.62 -0.92 24.10
C VAL A 285 -3.90 -2.21 24.48
N VAL A 286 -3.37 -2.28 25.69
CA VAL A 286 -2.63 -3.45 26.20
C VAL A 286 -3.42 -4.11 27.32
N ASN A 287 -3.78 -5.37 27.14
CA ASN A 287 -4.56 -6.17 28.09
C ASN A 287 -3.90 -7.54 28.29
N PHE A 288 -2.78 -7.53 29.02
CA PHE A 288 -2.03 -8.71 29.45
C PHE A 288 -1.86 -8.72 30.97
N GLY A 289 -1.61 -9.90 31.51
CA GLY A 289 -1.43 -10.17 32.95
C GLY A 289 -2.35 -11.27 33.46
N THR A 290 -3.44 -11.60 32.77
CA THR A 290 -4.40 -12.64 33.17
C THR A 290 -3.72 -14.00 33.39
N ASN A 291 -2.91 -14.42 32.41
CA ASN A 291 -2.21 -15.71 32.40
C ASN A 291 -0.87 -15.69 33.13
N ASP A 292 -0.36 -14.50 33.48
CA ASP A 292 0.89 -14.35 34.22
C ASP A 292 0.71 -14.56 35.75
N ALA A 293 -0.51 -14.86 36.21
CA ALA A 293 -0.85 -15.11 37.61
C ALA A 293 0.06 -16.09 38.40
N PRO A 294 0.74 -17.09 37.79
CA PRO A 294 1.71 -17.93 38.51
C PRO A 294 3.04 -17.24 38.85
N TYR A 295 3.37 -16.11 38.22
CA TYR A 295 4.65 -15.41 38.38
C TYR A 295 4.58 -14.32 39.45
N PRO A 296 5.66 -14.07 40.22
CA PRO A 296 5.66 -13.05 41.25
C PRO A 296 5.94 -11.65 40.69
N SER A 297 5.58 -10.61 41.45
CA SER A 297 5.67 -9.21 41.03
C SER A 297 7.08 -8.78 40.62
N GLU A 298 8.13 -9.31 41.28
CA GLU A 298 9.54 -9.06 40.97
C GLU A 298 9.98 -9.58 39.59
N GLU A 299 9.30 -10.59 39.03
CA GLU A 299 9.53 -11.04 37.65
C GLU A 299 8.65 -10.29 36.65
N PHE A 300 7.38 -10.07 37.00
CA PHE A 300 6.37 -9.50 36.11
C PHE A 300 6.59 -8.00 35.85
N ALA A 301 6.73 -7.19 36.90
CA ALA A 301 6.82 -5.73 36.78
C ALA A 301 7.96 -5.23 35.85
N PRO A 302 9.22 -5.70 35.97
CA PRO A 302 10.28 -5.23 35.08
C PRO A 302 10.05 -5.63 33.61
N LYS A 303 9.43 -6.79 33.35
CA LYS A 303 9.08 -7.23 31.99
C LYS A 303 7.90 -6.45 31.41
N TYR A 304 6.87 -6.15 32.21
CA TYR A 304 5.77 -5.28 31.78
C TYR A 304 6.26 -3.87 31.43
N LEU A 305 7.15 -3.30 32.24
CA LEU A 305 7.80 -2.02 31.97
C LEU A 305 8.66 -2.05 30.69
N ALA A 306 9.36 -3.15 30.43
CA ALA A 306 10.11 -3.34 29.18
C ALA A 306 9.16 -3.40 27.97
N TYR A 307 8.05 -4.14 28.08
CA TYR A 307 7.03 -4.24 27.04
C TYR A 307 6.38 -2.88 26.72
N LEU A 308 5.99 -2.10 27.73
CA LEU A 308 5.48 -0.73 27.51
C LEU A 308 6.46 0.17 26.74
N ARG A 309 7.77 -0.01 26.97
CA ARG A 309 8.83 0.72 26.25
C ARG A 309 9.00 0.23 24.81
N GLN A 310 8.85 -1.07 24.55
CA GLN A 310 8.82 -1.66 23.20
C GLN A 310 7.64 -1.09 22.39
N VAL A 311 6.43 -1.09 22.99
CA VAL A 311 5.23 -0.48 22.38
C VAL A 311 5.44 1.01 22.09
N ARG A 312 6.01 1.79 23.03
CA ARG A 312 6.33 3.21 22.82
C ARG A 312 7.40 3.44 21.74
N ALA A 313 8.39 2.56 21.62
CA ALA A 313 9.45 2.70 20.62
C ALA A 313 8.91 2.52 19.19
N ALA A 314 8.05 1.52 18.98
CA ALA A 314 7.39 1.30 17.69
C ALA A 314 6.29 2.34 17.39
N ASN A 315 5.59 2.81 18.42
CA ASN A 315 4.49 3.77 18.29
C ASN A 315 4.77 5.09 19.05
N PRO A 316 5.68 5.98 18.58
CA PRO A 316 6.10 7.17 19.34
C PRO A 316 4.99 8.19 19.65
N GLN A 317 3.91 8.23 18.87
CA GLN A 317 2.84 9.22 19.03
C GLN A 317 1.55 8.69 19.66
N ALA A 318 1.33 7.38 19.71
CA ALA A 318 0.09 6.77 20.19
C ALA A 318 -0.18 7.07 21.68
N LEU A 319 -1.45 7.15 22.06
CA LEU A 319 -1.87 6.96 23.47
C LEU A 319 -1.78 5.47 23.81
N ILE A 320 -1.05 5.07 24.85
CA ILE A 320 -0.95 3.68 25.30
C ILE A 320 -1.85 3.50 26.53
N LEU A 321 -2.84 2.63 26.44
CA LEU A 321 -3.79 2.30 27.50
C LEU A 321 -3.43 0.92 28.06
N ALA A 322 -2.73 0.89 29.20
CA ALA A 322 -2.44 -0.33 29.95
C ALA A 322 -3.67 -0.67 30.82
N LEU A 323 -4.47 -1.64 30.39
CA LEU A 323 -5.62 -2.10 31.15
C LEU A 323 -5.17 -2.98 32.31
N ARG A 324 -5.82 -2.78 33.46
CA ARG A 324 -5.91 -3.81 34.49
C ARG A 324 -6.62 -5.04 33.88
N PRO A 325 -6.07 -6.27 33.94
CA PRO A 325 -6.79 -7.48 33.59
C PRO A 325 -8.13 -7.56 34.32
N PHE A 326 -9.20 -8.01 33.68
CA PHE A 326 -10.55 -7.92 34.26
C PHE A 326 -10.66 -8.67 35.61
N ASN A 327 -10.01 -9.83 35.72
CA ASN A 327 -9.89 -10.60 36.97
C ASN A 327 -9.06 -9.90 38.08
N GLY A 328 -8.19 -8.96 37.72
CA GLY A 328 -7.34 -8.19 38.64
C GLY A 328 -5.91 -8.68 38.84
N THR A 329 -5.45 -9.71 38.13
CA THR A 329 -4.05 -10.16 38.21
C THR A 329 -3.09 -9.00 37.92
N HIS A 330 -2.01 -8.89 38.71
CA HIS A 330 -0.96 -7.85 38.59
C HIS A 330 -1.44 -6.38 38.54
N ALA A 331 -2.66 -6.07 38.99
CA ALA A 331 -3.21 -4.71 38.92
C ALA A 331 -2.29 -3.63 39.53
N ALA A 332 -1.65 -3.94 40.66
CA ALA A 332 -0.69 -3.06 41.31
C ALA A 332 0.63 -2.90 40.51
N ASP A 333 1.13 -4.00 39.96
CA ASP A 333 2.40 -4.05 39.21
C ASP A 333 2.31 -3.32 37.86
N ILE A 334 1.18 -3.47 37.16
CA ILE A 334 0.87 -2.74 35.92
C ILE A 334 0.79 -1.24 36.21
N LYS A 335 0.07 -0.84 37.27
CA LYS A 335 -0.07 0.56 37.69
C LYS A 335 1.27 1.18 38.09
N ALA A 336 2.12 0.43 38.79
CA ALA A 336 3.48 0.84 39.12
C ALA A 336 4.37 0.95 37.87
N SER A 337 4.28 -0.01 36.95
CA SER A 337 5.04 -0.02 35.69
C SER A 337 4.70 1.18 34.80
N VAL A 338 3.42 1.55 34.68
CA VAL A 338 2.99 2.77 33.98
C VAL A 338 3.61 4.03 34.61
N ALA A 339 3.58 4.15 35.94
CA ALA A 339 4.21 5.27 36.63
C ALA A 339 5.75 5.29 36.44
N GLN A 340 6.39 4.12 36.42
CA GLN A 340 7.83 3.97 36.22
C GLN A 340 8.28 4.18 34.77
N ALA A 341 7.37 4.05 33.79
CA ALA A 341 7.63 4.41 32.39
C ALA A 341 7.89 5.91 32.21
N LYS A 342 7.32 6.76 33.09
CA LYS A 342 7.44 8.24 33.09
C LYS A 342 6.96 8.91 31.79
N ASP A 343 6.15 8.20 31.00
CA ASP A 343 5.56 8.68 29.75
C ASP A 343 4.17 9.28 30.01
N ARG A 344 3.95 10.51 29.56
CA ARG A 344 2.66 11.22 29.67
C ARG A 344 1.59 10.69 28.72
N LYS A 345 1.98 9.93 27.69
CA LYS A 345 1.08 9.25 26.75
C LYS A 345 0.86 7.77 27.11
N THR A 346 1.28 7.29 28.28
CA THR A 346 0.95 5.94 28.78
C THR A 346 0.07 6.04 30.03
N VAL A 347 -1.09 5.39 30.02
CA VAL A 347 -2.15 5.54 31.03
C VAL A 347 -2.58 4.17 31.55
N TYR A 348 -2.68 4.03 32.88
CA TYR A 348 -3.28 2.86 33.54
C TYR A 348 -4.80 3.01 33.57
N VAL A 349 -5.51 2.04 33.01
CA VAL A 349 -6.98 2.01 32.98
C VAL A 349 -7.48 0.98 34.00
N ASP A 350 -8.15 1.46 35.05
CA ASP A 350 -8.70 0.58 36.08
C ASP A 350 -10.03 -0.04 35.63
N THR A 351 -10.02 -1.36 35.45
CA THR A 351 -11.17 -2.17 35.02
C THR A 351 -12.00 -2.73 36.17
N ALA A 352 -11.67 -2.39 37.43
CA ALA A 352 -12.40 -2.89 38.59
C ALA A 352 -13.90 -2.54 38.49
N GLY A 353 -14.76 -3.56 38.64
CA GLY A 353 -16.22 -3.41 38.55
C GLY A 353 -16.77 -3.13 37.14
N TRP A 354 -15.97 -3.27 36.07
CA TRP A 354 -16.49 -3.18 34.70
C TRP A 354 -17.41 -4.36 34.33
N LEU A 355 -17.09 -5.55 34.86
CA LEU A 355 -17.78 -6.83 34.62
C LEU A 355 -18.14 -7.50 35.95
N SER A 356 -19.30 -8.15 35.98
CA SER A 356 -19.83 -8.95 37.09
C SER A 356 -19.69 -10.45 36.80
N PRO A 357 -19.82 -11.36 37.79
CA PRO A 357 -19.68 -12.81 37.55
C PRO A 357 -20.60 -13.40 36.47
N GLY A 358 -21.78 -12.81 36.23
CA GLY A 358 -22.69 -13.23 35.16
C GLY A 358 -22.31 -12.76 33.75
N ASP A 359 -21.31 -11.90 33.62
CA ASP A 359 -20.81 -11.39 32.33
C ASP A 359 -19.72 -12.29 31.71
N TYR A 360 -19.42 -13.44 32.34
CA TYR A 360 -18.39 -14.39 31.92
C TYR A 360 -18.97 -15.74 31.48
N ASN A 361 -18.34 -16.33 30.46
CA ASN A 361 -18.46 -17.76 30.17
C ASN A 361 -17.34 -18.50 30.91
N GLY A 362 -17.69 -19.26 31.94
CA GLY A 362 -16.71 -19.84 32.87
C GLY A 362 -16.22 -18.81 33.90
N GLY A 363 -14.96 -18.89 34.31
CA GLY A 363 -14.41 -18.08 35.42
C GLY A 363 -13.61 -16.83 35.03
N SER A 364 -13.30 -16.63 33.75
CA SER A 364 -12.31 -15.61 33.31
C SER A 364 -12.57 -14.99 31.94
N HIS A 365 -13.27 -15.70 31.04
CA HIS A 365 -13.51 -15.26 29.67
C HIS A 365 -14.86 -14.55 29.58
N PRO A 366 -14.93 -13.28 29.12
CA PRO A 366 -16.21 -12.59 28.97
C PRO A 366 -17.12 -13.32 27.97
N SER A 367 -18.43 -13.30 28.23
CA SER A 367 -19.42 -13.67 27.21
C SER A 367 -19.59 -12.53 26.19
N VAL A 368 -20.41 -12.72 25.15
CA VAL A 368 -20.81 -11.62 24.24
C VAL A 368 -21.30 -10.38 25.02
N GLN A 369 -22.09 -10.57 26.09
CA GLN A 369 -22.54 -9.47 26.96
C GLN A 369 -21.36 -8.82 27.69
N GLY A 370 -20.43 -9.61 28.23
CA GLY A 370 -19.24 -9.09 28.90
C GLY A 370 -18.32 -8.30 27.95
N HIS A 371 -18.11 -8.77 26.73
CA HIS A 371 -17.37 -8.00 25.72
C HIS A 371 -18.08 -6.69 25.33
N GLN A 372 -19.40 -6.70 25.19
CA GLN A 372 -20.19 -5.48 24.93
C GLN A 372 -20.07 -4.47 26.08
N LEU A 373 -20.14 -4.93 27.34
CA LEU A 373 -19.95 -4.08 28.52
C LEU A 373 -18.51 -3.53 28.59
N ALA A 374 -17.49 -4.37 28.39
CA ALA A 374 -16.09 -3.95 28.38
C ALA A 374 -15.81 -2.92 27.27
N ALA A 375 -16.34 -3.15 26.06
CA ALA A 375 -16.26 -2.20 24.94
C ALA A 375 -16.96 -0.87 25.29
N GLY A 376 -18.19 -0.91 25.81
CA GLY A 376 -18.94 0.29 26.20
C GLY A 376 -18.32 1.10 27.36
N ARG A 377 -17.41 0.50 28.13
CA ARG A 377 -16.56 1.21 29.12
C ARG A 377 -15.30 1.77 28.45
N LEU A 378 -14.57 0.96 27.68
CA LEU A 378 -13.33 1.39 27.02
C LEU A 378 -13.55 2.50 25.98
N VAL A 379 -14.69 2.49 25.27
CA VAL A 379 -15.09 3.60 24.38
C VAL A 379 -15.10 4.93 25.13
N LYS A 380 -15.69 5.00 26.33
CA LYS A 380 -15.78 6.25 27.10
C LYS A 380 -14.41 6.75 27.54
N VAL A 381 -13.55 5.83 28.02
CA VAL A 381 -12.15 6.14 28.37
C VAL A 381 -11.38 6.67 27.16
N LEU A 382 -11.60 6.10 25.97
CA LEU A 382 -10.99 6.59 24.74
C LEU A 382 -11.56 7.96 24.31
N GLU A 383 -12.89 8.18 24.35
CA GLU A 383 -13.48 9.50 24.06
C GLU A 383 -12.91 10.58 25.01
N GLU A 384 -12.80 10.29 26.31
CA GLU A 384 -12.25 11.19 27.33
C GLU A 384 -10.75 11.51 27.13
N LEU A 385 -9.92 10.51 26.78
CA LEU A 385 -8.46 10.68 26.67
C LEU A 385 -7.99 11.17 25.29
N THR A 386 -8.74 10.92 24.22
CA THR A 386 -8.35 11.27 22.84
C THR A 386 -9.14 12.44 22.24
N GLY A 387 -10.30 12.78 22.84
CA GLY A 387 -11.26 13.70 22.23
C GLY A 387 -11.96 13.13 20.99
N TRP A 388 -11.80 11.84 20.70
CA TRP A 388 -12.55 11.17 19.63
C TRP A 388 -14.03 11.02 20.02
N ARG A 389 -14.87 10.77 19.01
CA ARG A 389 -16.30 10.51 19.15
C ARG A 389 -16.64 9.16 18.54
N ALA A 390 -17.22 8.27 19.33
CA ALA A 390 -17.79 7.02 18.85
C ALA A 390 -19.18 7.24 18.22
N SER A 391 -19.53 6.37 17.26
CA SER A 391 -20.80 6.39 16.53
C SER A 391 -22.00 6.28 17.48
N ARG A 392 -22.97 7.18 17.32
CA ARG A 392 -24.27 7.14 18.00
C ARG A 392 -25.43 7.12 16.98
N PRO A 393 -26.61 6.60 17.33
CA PRO A 393 -27.78 6.68 16.47
C PRO A 393 -28.09 8.13 16.06
N GLY A 394 -28.13 8.40 14.76
CA GLY A 394 -28.32 9.75 14.21
C GLY A 394 -27.04 10.51 13.83
N ASP A 395 -25.84 9.99 14.12
CA ASP A 395 -24.57 10.63 13.74
C ASP A 395 -24.39 10.75 12.21
N THR A 396 -25.11 9.94 11.43
CA THR A 396 -25.21 9.94 9.96
C THR A 396 -26.39 10.76 9.42
N ALA A 397 -27.08 11.56 10.24
CA ALA A 397 -28.30 12.28 9.80
C ALA A 397 -28.06 13.68 9.20
N SER A 398 -26.92 14.33 9.48
CA SER A 398 -26.64 15.71 9.02
C SER A 398 -25.14 16.01 8.97
N PRO A 399 -24.49 15.99 7.78
CA PRO A 399 -23.08 16.30 7.63
C PRO A 399 -22.78 17.80 7.65
N LYS A 400 -21.55 18.16 8.01
CA LYS A 400 -20.96 19.47 7.68
C LYS A 400 -20.43 19.42 6.25
N LEU A 401 -20.98 20.29 5.40
CA LEU A 401 -20.71 20.31 3.96
C LEU A 401 -19.64 21.37 3.61
N ALA A 402 -18.70 21.00 2.75
CA ALA A 402 -17.68 21.90 2.22
C ALA A 402 -17.34 21.54 0.76
N PRO A 403 -17.19 22.51 -0.17
CA PRO A 403 -17.50 23.93 -0.05
C PRO A 403 -19.00 24.18 0.23
N ILE A 404 -19.33 25.32 0.81
CA ILE A 404 -20.72 25.78 0.98
C ILE A 404 -20.80 27.31 0.92
N GLY A 405 -21.91 27.83 0.38
CA GLY A 405 -22.23 29.24 0.29
C GLY A 405 -21.83 29.89 -1.03
N MET A 406 -22.66 30.84 -1.49
CA MET A 406 -22.46 31.54 -2.76
C MET A 406 -21.48 32.73 -2.66
N ALA A 407 -21.28 33.29 -1.46
CA ALA A 407 -20.45 34.47 -1.26
C ALA A 407 -18.95 34.15 -1.42
N ALA A 408 -18.42 33.24 -0.60
CA ALA A 408 -17.03 32.81 -0.62
C ALA A 408 -16.79 31.81 -1.75
N ALA A 409 -16.06 32.22 -2.80
CA ALA A 409 -15.82 31.37 -3.96
C ALA A 409 -14.63 30.41 -3.75
N THR A 410 -14.85 29.12 -4.00
CA THR A 410 -13.84 28.04 -3.95
C THR A 410 -13.16 27.83 -5.31
N CYS A 411 -12.14 26.99 -5.42
CA CYS A 411 -11.53 26.65 -6.71
C CYS A 411 -12.52 25.87 -7.61
N ALA A 412 -12.37 25.93 -8.93
CA ALA A 412 -13.22 25.16 -9.83
C ALA A 412 -12.83 23.66 -9.90
N ASP A 413 -11.63 23.33 -9.44
CA ASP A 413 -11.07 22.00 -9.20
C ASP A 413 -11.17 21.58 -7.71
N THR A 414 -12.14 22.13 -6.97
CA THR A 414 -12.36 21.77 -5.55
C THR A 414 -12.83 20.33 -5.40
N GLN A 415 -12.28 19.62 -4.41
CA GLN A 415 -12.92 18.41 -3.88
C GLN A 415 -14.15 18.82 -3.06
N LEU A 416 -15.20 18.00 -3.10
CA LEU A 416 -16.36 18.15 -2.22
C LEU A 416 -16.15 17.28 -0.98
N ARG A 417 -16.61 17.71 0.20
CA ARG A 417 -16.45 17.00 1.47
C ARG A 417 -17.72 17.04 2.31
N LEU A 418 -18.08 15.87 2.85
CA LEU A 418 -19.13 15.68 3.85
C LEU A 418 -18.47 15.18 5.14
N THR A 419 -18.47 16.00 6.20
CA THR A 419 -17.89 15.64 7.49
C THR A 419 -18.99 15.34 8.49
N PHE A 420 -19.16 14.07 8.83
CA PHE A 420 -20.15 13.59 9.78
C PHE A 420 -19.66 13.71 11.23
N ASP A 421 -20.63 13.60 12.12
CA ASP A 421 -20.44 13.68 13.57
C ASP A 421 -19.86 12.36 14.13
N GLY A 422 -20.16 11.24 13.48
CA GLY A 422 -19.56 9.93 13.71
C GLY A 422 -19.21 9.22 12.38
N PRO A 423 -18.53 8.06 12.45
CA PRO A 423 -18.25 7.20 11.31
C PRO A 423 -19.45 6.86 10.42
N LEU A 424 -19.16 6.52 9.16
CA LEU A 424 -20.16 6.15 8.15
C LEU A 424 -19.69 4.97 7.28
N GLU A 425 -20.63 4.35 6.60
CA GLU A 425 -20.39 3.33 5.57
C GLU A 425 -21.01 3.81 4.24
N LEU A 426 -20.35 3.54 3.10
CA LEU A 426 -20.97 3.75 1.79
C LEU A 426 -22.08 2.72 1.60
N GLY A 427 -23.18 3.12 0.95
CA GLY A 427 -24.16 2.15 0.49
C GLY A 427 -23.73 1.47 -0.81
N LEU A 428 -24.55 0.51 -1.24
CA LEU A 428 -24.30 -0.31 -2.43
C LEU A 428 -24.69 0.40 -3.74
N LYS A 429 -25.54 1.44 -3.64
CA LYS A 429 -26.25 2.07 -4.75
C LYS A 429 -26.61 3.52 -4.43
N GLY A 430 -26.93 4.26 -5.48
CA GLY A 430 -27.40 5.64 -5.38
C GLY A 430 -26.35 6.62 -5.89
N LYS A 431 -26.82 7.81 -6.25
CA LYS A 431 -26.05 8.84 -6.95
C LYS A 431 -25.76 10.04 -6.08
N LEU A 432 -24.57 10.62 -6.29
CA LEU A 432 -24.29 12.02 -6.00
C LEU A 432 -24.20 12.76 -7.32
N GLN A 433 -24.99 13.82 -7.52
CA GLN A 433 -24.98 14.62 -8.74
C GLN A 433 -24.55 16.05 -8.46
N ILE A 434 -23.66 16.57 -9.29
CA ILE A 434 -23.28 18.00 -9.27
C ILE A 434 -24.07 18.69 -10.36
N HIS A 435 -24.85 19.71 -9.99
CA HIS A 435 -25.67 20.50 -10.90
C HIS A 435 -25.15 21.94 -10.99
N GLN A 436 -25.06 22.49 -12.19
CA GLN A 436 -24.92 23.93 -12.38
C GLN A 436 -26.24 24.64 -11.99
N VAL A 437 -26.14 25.84 -11.40
CA VAL A 437 -27.32 26.69 -11.12
C VAL A 437 -28.06 26.98 -12.44
N GLY A 438 -29.25 26.40 -12.56
CA GLY A 438 -29.97 26.21 -13.82
C GLY A 438 -30.57 24.80 -13.96
N GLY A 439 -29.99 23.80 -13.27
CA GLY A 439 -30.50 22.42 -13.16
C GLY A 439 -29.69 21.37 -13.92
N GLU A 440 -28.88 21.81 -14.89
CA GLU A 440 -27.96 21.00 -15.69
C GLU A 440 -27.02 20.16 -14.81
N VAL A 441 -27.09 18.83 -14.93
CA VAL A 441 -26.13 17.90 -14.31
C VAL A 441 -24.80 18.00 -15.05
N VAL A 442 -23.73 18.36 -14.34
CA VAL A 442 -22.37 18.48 -14.88
C VAL A 442 -21.43 17.37 -14.41
N ASP A 443 -21.81 16.61 -13.39
CA ASP A 443 -21.14 15.38 -12.97
C ASP A 443 -22.13 14.44 -12.24
N THR A 444 -21.86 13.14 -12.25
CA THR A 444 -22.60 12.13 -11.49
C THR A 444 -21.66 11.02 -11.03
N ILE A 445 -21.65 10.80 -9.73
CA ILE A 445 -21.00 9.65 -9.08
C ILE A 445 -22.10 8.66 -8.74
N ASP A 446 -22.25 7.56 -9.49
CA ASP A 446 -23.14 6.45 -9.12
C ASP A 446 -22.31 5.32 -8.49
N LEU A 447 -22.65 4.92 -7.27
CA LEU A 447 -21.96 3.83 -6.58
C LEU A 447 -22.16 2.46 -7.25
N ALA A 448 -23.23 2.29 -8.03
CA ALA A 448 -23.54 1.03 -8.72
C ALA A 448 -22.97 0.95 -10.15
N ASP A 449 -22.48 2.05 -10.73
CA ASP A 449 -21.88 2.07 -12.07
C ASP A 449 -20.35 1.95 -11.99
N ALA A 450 -19.79 0.94 -12.66
CA ALA A 450 -18.34 0.76 -12.76
C ALA A 450 -17.65 1.90 -13.55
N ALA A 451 -18.36 2.59 -14.45
CA ALA A 451 -17.83 3.73 -15.19
C ALA A 451 -17.51 4.94 -14.30
N THR A 452 -18.21 5.10 -13.17
CA THR A 452 -17.93 6.11 -12.12
C THR A 452 -16.50 6.02 -11.56
N TYR A 453 -15.85 4.86 -11.71
CA TYR A 453 -14.50 4.61 -11.22
C TYR A 453 -13.43 4.91 -12.28
N GLN A 454 -13.79 5.52 -13.43
CA GLN A 454 -12.86 5.89 -14.50
C GLN A 454 -12.87 7.38 -14.83
N ARG A 455 -11.69 8.00 -14.97
CA ARG A 455 -11.58 9.39 -15.48
C ARG A 455 -10.35 9.63 -16.37
N THR A 456 -10.40 10.66 -17.20
CA THR A 456 -9.21 11.20 -17.86
C THR A 456 -8.42 12.08 -16.88
N VAL A 457 -7.10 12.22 -17.08
CA VAL A 457 -6.23 13.10 -16.28
C VAL A 457 -5.30 13.84 -17.26
N GLY A 458 -5.13 15.15 -17.11
CA GLY A 458 -4.21 15.97 -17.92
C GLY A 458 -4.41 15.90 -19.43
N GLY A 459 -5.63 15.56 -19.90
CA GLY A 459 -5.93 15.36 -21.32
C GLY A 459 -5.15 14.22 -21.98
N ALA A 460 -4.60 13.28 -21.20
CA ALA A 460 -3.67 12.26 -21.67
C ALA A 460 -4.21 11.41 -22.82
N ARG A 461 -3.33 11.10 -23.77
CA ARG A 461 -3.64 10.31 -24.96
C ARG A 461 -2.60 9.23 -25.21
N SER A 462 -3.04 8.15 -25.82
CA SER A 462 -2.21 7.06 -26.30
C SER A 462 -1.34 7.46 -27.51
N ASP A 463 -0.45 6.56 -27.92
CA ASP A 463 0.28 6.65 -29.20
C ASP A 463 -0.64 6.77 -30.44
N TYR A 464 -1.91 6.38 -30.31
CA TYR A 464 -2.93 6.42 -31.36
C TYR A 464 -3.85 7.65 -31.26
N GLY A 465 -3.70 8.48 -30.22
CA GLY A 465 -4.50 9.67 -29.98
C GLY A 465 -5.76 9.45 -29.13
N GLU A 466 -6.06 8.21 -28.73
CA GLU A 466 -7.22 7.90 -27.88
C GLU A 466 -7.04 8.42 -26.45
N LEU A 467 -8.11 8.90 -25.82
CA LEU A 467 -8.07 9.42 -24.45
C LEU A 467 -7.88 8.28 -23.45
N HIS A 468 -6.79 8.32 -22.67
CA HIS A 468 -6.55 7.33 -21.63
C HIS A 468 -7.44 7.60 -20.39
N LYS A 469 -8.05 6.54 -19.87
CA LYS A 469 -8.89 6.58 -18.67
C LYS A 469 -8.22 5.81 -17.53
N TRP A 470 -7.92 6.51 -16.44
CA TRP A 470 -7.46 5.90 -15.20
C TRP A 470 -8.63 5.36 -14.39
N THR A 471 -8.47 4.15 -13.88
CA THR A 471 -9.20 3.65 -12.71
C THR A 471 -8.79 4.48 -11.48
N TYR A 472 -9.76 5.10 -10.81
CA TYR A 472 -9.54 6.00 -9.68
C TYR A 472 -10.59 5.85 -8.57
N GLN A 473 -10.43 6.62 -7.49
CA GLN A 473 -11.31 6.66 -6.32
C GLN A 473 -12.16 7.96 -6.36
N PRO A 474 -13.38 7.92 -6.93
CA PRO A 474 -14.30 9.07 -7.05
C PRO A 474 -14.85 9.53 -5.70
N VAL A 475 -14.95 8.60 -4.76
CA VAL A 475 -15.30 8.79 -3.35
C VAL A 475 -14.09 8.33 -2.55
N VAL A 476 -13.83 8.89 -1.38
CA VAL A 476 -12.95 8.34 -0.34
C VAL A 476 -13.63 8.56 1.00
N VAL A 477 -13.91 7.49 1.74
CA VAL A 477 -14.38 7.58 3.12
C VAL A 477 -13.18 7.49 4.05
N ASP A 478 -12.98 8.54 4.85
CA ASP A 478 -11.93 8.63 5.84
C ASP A 478 -12.55 8.69 7.25
N GLY A 479 -12.93 7.50 7.75
CA GLY A 479 -13.69 7.29 8.99
C GLY A 479 -15.08 7.97 9.00
N ARG A 480 -15.10 9.27 9.30
CA ARG A 480 -16.30 10.13 9.36
C ARG A 480 -16.34 11.23 8.29
N THR A 481 -15.29 11.35 7.47
CA THR A 481 -15.20 12.38 6.43
C THR A 481 -15.23 11.73 5.07
N VAL A 482 -16.23 12.03 4.26
CA VAL A 482 -16.26 11.64 2.85
C VAL A 482 -15.62 12.75 2.04
N SER A 483 -14.63 12.42 1.21
CA SER A 483 -14.15 13.28 0.13
C SER A 483 -14.70 12.75 -1.20
N ILE A 484 -15.17 13.66 -2.05
CA ILE A 484 -15.62 13.38 -3.41
C ILE A 484 -14.66 14.08 -4.37
N HIS A 485 -14.18 13.32 -5.33
CA HIS A 485 -13.26 13.73 -6.38
C HIS A 485 -14.03 13.70 -7.70
N PRO A 486 -14.52 14.84 -8.20
CA PRO A 486 -15.21 14.90 -9.49
C PRO A 486 -14.41 14.27 -10.63
N HIS A 487 -15.10 13.75 -11.64
CA HIS A 487 -14.48 13.22 -12.86
C HIS A 487 -13.71 14.32 -13.61
N GLN A 488 -14.20 15.56 -13.52
CA GLN A 488 -13.73 16.70 -14.29
C GLN A 488 -13.78 18.00 -13.49
N ARG A 489 -12.96 18.97 -13.89
CA ARG A 489 -12.95 20.32 -13.34
C ARG A 489 -14.27 21.03 -13.66
N LEU A 490 -14.87 21.69 -12.68
CA LEU A 490 -16.08 22.49 -12.87
C LEU A 490 -15.76 23.77 -13.66
N ALA A 491 -16.77 24.43 -14.23
CA ALA A 491 -16.55 25.71 -14.90
C ALA A 491 -16.32 26.84 -13.89
N ALA A 492 -15.37 27.72 -14.19
CA ALA A 492 -14.97 28.82 -13.32
C ALA A 492 -16.00 29.97 -13.30
N GLY A 493 -16.19 30.59 -12.13
CA GLY A 493 -17.12 31.71 -11.93
C GLY A 493 -18.61 31.32 -11.90
N ARG A 494 -18.94 30.04 -11.71
CA ARG A 494 -20.30 29.50 -11.79
C ARG A 494 -20.84 29.07 -10.43
N GLY A 495 -22.17 29.12 -10.29
CA GLY A 495 -22.87 28.57 -9.13
C GLY A 495 -23.19 27.09 -9.35
N TYR A 496 -23.09 26.30 -8.29
CA TYR A 496 -23.41 24.87 -8.28
C TYR A 496 -24.26 24.50 -7.07
N TYR A 497 -25.03 23.42 -7.22
CA TYR A 497 -25.60 22.68 -6.10
C TYR A 497 -25.33 21.18 -6.25
N VAL A 498 -25.35 20.45 -5.14
CA VAL A 498 -25.10 19.00 -5.10
C VAL A 498 -26.34 18.30 -4.55
N THR A 499 -26.73 17.20 -5.18
CA THR A 499 -27.73 16.28 -4.65
C THR A 499 -27.10 14.93 -4.33
N VAL A 500 -27.66 14.21 -3.35
CA VAL A 500 -27.25 12.88 -2.92
C VAL A 500 -28.51 12.03 -2.71
N GLU A 501 -28.63 10.92 -3.42
CA GLU A 501 -29.78 10.03 -3.30
C GLU A 501 -29.82 9.30 -1.93
N PRO A 502 -31.01 8.98 -1.41
CA PRO A 502 -31.14 8.12 -0.24
C PRO A 502 -30.48 6.75 -0.51
N GLY A 503 -29.59 6.33 0.38
CA GLY A 503 -28.84 5.09 0.24
C GLY A 503 -27.39 5.23 -0.26
N PHE A 504 -26.95 6.40 -0.75
CA PHE A 504 -25.53 6.63 -1.08
C PHE A 504 -24.61 6.44 0.14
N PHE A 505 -25.11 6.80 1.34
CA PHE A 505 -24.51 6.45 2.62
C PHE A 505 -25.49 5.64 3.47
N VAL A 506 -25.00 4.65 4.22
CA VAL A 506 -25.84 3.78 5.04
C VAL A 506 -26.55 4.61 6.13
N GLY A 507 -27.89 4.52 6.16
CA GLY A 507 -28.73 5.25 7.11
C GLY A 507 -28.93 6.75 6.83
N HIS A 508 -28.34 7.30 5.77
CA HIS A 508 -28.49 8.72 5.42
C HIS A 508 -29.77 8.97 4.61
N PRO A 509 -30.57 10.01 4.93
CA PRO A 509 -31.83 10.31 4.22
C PRO A 509 -31.63 10.85 2.79
N GLY A 510 -30.40 11.23 2.45
CA GLY A 510 -30.03 11.91 1.20
C GLY A 510 -29.86 13.42 1.39
N ILE A 511 -29.46 14.11 0.32
CA ILE A 511 -29.45 15.58 0.17
C ILE A 511 -30.26 15.85 -1.09
N THR A 512 -31.56 16.06 -0.96
CA THR A 512 -32.48 16.18 -2.11
C THR A 512 -32.87 17.62 -2.44
N SER A 513 -32.53 18.57 -1.55
CA SER A 513 -32.87 19.98 -1.70
C SER A 513 -31.78 20.76 -2.45
N PRO A 514 -32.10 21.42 -3.59
CA PRO A 514 -31.12 22.13 -4.41
C PRO A 514 -30.58 23.42 -3.77
N VAL A 515 -31.00 23.77 -2.55
CA VAL A 515 -30.48 24.91 -1.77
C VAL A 515 -29.61 24.49 -0.59
N GLU A 516 -29.64 23.21 -0.19
CA GLU A 516 -28.97 22.69 1.00
C GLU A 516 -27.45 22.63 0.83
N TRP A 517 -26.98 21.99 -0.25
CA TRP A 517 -25.58 22.02 -0.64
C TRP A 517 -25.36 22.91 -1.86
N THR A 518 -25.21 24.22 -1.64
CA THR A 518 -24.90 25.21 -2.70
C THR A 518 -23.50 25.80 -2.53
N PHE A 519 -22.80 26.09 -3.62
CA PHE A 519 -21.52 26.82 -3.60
C PHE A 519 -21.25 27.55 -4.93
N ARG A 520 -20.21 28.41 -4.96
CA ARG A 520 -19.76 29.11 -6.17
C ARG A 520 -18.28 28.88 -6.44
N THR A 521 -17.90 28.61 -7.68
CA THR A 521 -16.50 28.55 -8.12
C THR A 521 -15.96 29.96 -8.39
N ARG A 522 -14.67 30.16 -8.12
CA ARG A 522 -13.91 31.37 -8.42
C ARG A 522 -13.71 31.46 -9.94
N HIS A 523 -13.52 32.68 -10.46
CA HIS A 523 -12.97 32.84 -11.80
C HIS A 523 -11.52 32.33 -11.86
N ASP A 524 -11.12 31.84 -13.02
CA ASP A 524 -9.76 31.42 -13.27
C ASP A 524 -8.74 32.58 -13.19
N PRO A 525 -7.45 32.29 -13.03
CA PRO A 525 -6.38 33.24 -13.33
C PRO A 525 -6.51 33.78 -14.77
N LYS A 526 -5.82 34.88 -15.07
CA LYS A 526 -5.75 35.38 -16.45
C LYS A 526 -5.06 34.34 -17.34
N VAL A 527 -5.62 34.04 -18.52
CA VAL A 527 -4.95 33.20 -19.52
C VAL A 527 -3.56 33.78 -19.85
N GLY A 528 -2.54 32.93 -19.92
CA GLY A 528 -1.13 33.36 -20.00
C GLY A 528 -0.53 33.84 -18.68
N SER A 529 -1.04 33.39 -17.52
CA SER A 529 -0.40 33.65 -16.22
C SER A 529 0.80 32.74 -16.01
N THR A 530 2.00 33.32 -16.06
CA THR A 530 3.28 32.63 -15.80
C THR A 530 3.47 32.16 -14.35
N ARG A 531 2.55 32.50 -13.44
CA ARG A 531 2.57 32.04 -12.04
C ARG A 531 1.18 31.63 -11.58
N LEU A 532 1.04 30.37 -11.19
CA LEU A 532 -0.16 29.73 -10.64
C LEU A 532 0.05 29.39 -9.16
N THR A 533 -1.03 29.19 -8.42
CA THR A 533 -0.97 28.88 -6.97
C THR A 533 -2.00 27.83 -6.57
N VAL A 534 -1.59 26.88 -5.72
CA VAL A 534 -2.41 25.76 -5.24
C VAL A 534 -2.52 25.76 -3.71
N ASP A 535 -3.73 25.60 -3.16
CA ASP A 535 -3.99 25.35 -1.74
C ASP A 535 -5.26 24.49 -1.58
N SER A 536 -5.12 23.27 -1.05
CA SER A 536 -6.22 22.29 -0.89
C SER A 536 -7.33 22.70 0.09
N ARG A 537 -7.22 23.90 0.69
CA ARG A 537 -8.23 24.56 1.52
C ARG A 537 -9.01 25.67 0.78
N GLY A 538 -8.75 25.89 -0.51
CA GLY A 538 -9.48 26.86 -1.33
C GLY A 538 -8.99 28.31 -1.27
N GLY A 539 -7.83 28.55 -0.64
CA GLY A 539 -7.25 29.89 -0.47
C GLY A 539 -6.51 30.46 -1.70
N ALA A 540 -6.35 29.68 -2.77
CA ALA A 540 -5.52 29.99 -3.92
C ALA A 540 -6.33 30.04 -5.25
N GLY A 541 -5.64 30.04 -6.39
CA GLY A 541 -6.28 29.90 -7.70
C GLY A 541 -6.83 28.49 -7.96
N PHE A 542 -6.11 27.48 -7.48
CA PHE A 542 -6.43 26.05 -7.63
C PHE A 542 -6.40 25.33 -6.28
N CYS A 543 -7.09 24.21 -6.20
CA CYS A 543 -7.20 23.35 -5.01
C CYS A 543 -6.38 22.06 -5.15
N THR A 544 -6.05 21.69 -6.38
CA THR A 544 -5.29 20.51 -6.80
C THR A 544 -4.09 20.91 -7.66
N VAL A 545 -3.09 20.03 -7.74
CA VAL A 545 -1.94 20.24 -8.63
C VAL A 545 -2.35 20.00 -10.08
N GLN A 546 -3.17 18.97 -10.34
CA GLN A 546 -3.70 18.70 -11.67
C GLN A 546 -4.52 19.87 -12.22
N GLY A 547 -5.40 20.49 -11.42
CA GLY A 547 -6.20 21.64 -11.86
C GLY A 547 -5.36 22.84 -12.31
N ALA A 548 -4.16 23.02 -11.77
CA ALA A 548 -3.21 24.03 -12.22
C ALA A 548 -2.48 23.62 -13.51
N VAL A 549 -2.13 22.33 -13.67
CA VAL A 549 -1.57 21.78 -14.92
C VAL A 549 -2.57 21.81 -16.07
N ASP A 550 -3.85 21.55 -15.80
CA ASP A 550 -4.94 21.62 -16.77
C ASP A 550 -5.12 23.05 -17.32
N PHE A 551 -4.86 24.08 -16.50
CA PHE A 551 -4.92 25.49 -16.89
C PHE A 551 -3.74 25.97 -17.75
N VAL A 552 -2.58 25.30 -17.71
CA VAL A 552 -1.46 25.61 -18.62
C VAL A 552 -1.90 25.36 -20.07
N ALA A 553 -1.57 26.26 -20.99
CA ALA A 553 -2.02 26.20 -22.37
C ALA A 553 -1.41 25.02 -23.14
N GLU A 554 -2.17 24.45 -24.08
CA GLU A 554 -1.62 23.52 -25.07
C GLU A 554 -0.64 24.26 -25.99
N GLY A 555 0.54 23.68 -26.23
CA GLY A 555 1.62 24.32 -26.99
C GLY A 555 2.36 25.42 -26.23
N ASN A 556 2.40 25.36 -24.89
CA ASN A 556 3.07 26.34 -24.04
C ASN A 556 4.55 26.53 -24.42
N ASP A 557 5.01 27.77 -24.55
CA ASP A 557 6.33 28.15 -25.09
C ASP A 557 7.20 28.96 -24.11
N HIS A 558 6.77 29.10 -22.85
CA HIS A 558 7.41 29.94 -21.82
C HIS A 558 7.26 29.36 -20.41
N GLU A 559 8.11 29.78 -19.46
CA GLU A 559 8.07 29.28 -18.08
C GLU A 559 6.71 29.57 -17.42
N VAL A 560 6.04 28.51 -16.94
CA VAL A 560 4.87 28.62 -16.06
C VAL A 560 5.17 27.94 -14.73
N ARG A 561 5.24 28.75 -13.66
CA ARG A 561 5.54 28.29 -12.31
C ARG A 561 4.28 28.04 -11.48
N ILE A 562 4.16 26.85 -10.90
CA ILE A 562 3.07 26.44 -10.00
C ILE A 562 3.61 26.41 -8.57
N ASP A 563 3.28 27.40 -7.74
CA ASP A 563 3.62 27.39 -6.31
C ASP A 563 2.55 26.60 -5.52
N VAL A 564 2.93 25.45 -4.95
CA VAL A 564 2.03 24.56 -4.20
C VAL A 564 2.14 24.81 -2.69
N GLY A 565 0.99 24.98 -2.03
CA GLY A 565 0.89 25.21 -0.59
C GLY A 565 1.21 23.97 0.27
N PRO A 566 1.43 24.15 1.58
CA PRO A 566 1.60 23.02 2.50
C PRO A 566 0.31 22.20 2.62
N GLY A 567 0.42 20.88 2.60
CA GLY A 567 -0.71 19.96 2.64
C GLY A 567 -0.38 18.59 2.01
N ARG A 568 -1.31 17.65 2.18
CA ARG A 568 -1.34 16.38 1.44
C ARG A 568 -2.34 16.50 0.29
N TYR A 569 -1.93 16.10 -0.90
CA TYR A 569 -2.69 16.16 -2.14
C TYR A 569 -2.89 14.74 -2.66
N ARG A 570 -4.04 14.13 -2.34
CA ARG A 570 -4.41 12.79 -2.82
C ARG A 570 -4.99 12.90 -4.22
N GLU A 571 -4.11 12.85 -5.22
CA GLU A 571 -4.46 13.00 -6.63
C GLU A 571 -3.46 12.27 -7.54
N LEU A 572 -3.97 11.70 -8.64
CA LEU A 572 -3.15 11.36 -9.81
C LEU A 572 -2.81 12.66 -10.54
N VAL A 573 -1.53 12.87 -10.85
CA VAL A 573 -1.05 14.03 -11.63
C VAL A 573 -0.43 13.55 -12.94
N TYR A 574 -0.82 14.17 -14.05
CA TYR A 574 -0.27 13.93 -15.38
C TYR A 574 -0.02 15.25 -16.13
N VAL A 575 1.23 15.47 -16.55
CA VAL A 575 1.64 16.61 -17.37
C VAL A 575 1.90 16.12 -18.81
N PRO A 576 1.05 16.46 -19.80
CA PRO A 576 1.19 15.98 -21.18
C PRO A 576 2.38 16.63 -21.91
N GLN A 577 2.91 15.94 -22.92
CA GLN A 577 3.94 16.45 -23.83
C GLN A 577 3.62 17.81 -24.48
N THR A 578 2.34 18.15 -24.59
CA THR A 578 1.85 19.42 -25.14
C THR A 578 2.02 20.62 -24.20
N LYS A 579 2.48 20.42 -22.95
CA LYS A 579 2.63 21.47 -21.94
C LYS A 579 4.05 21.53 -21.35
N PRO A 580 5.08 21.84 -22.17
CA PRO A 580 6.46 21.96 -21.70
C PRO A 580 6.68 23.24 -20.89
N HIS A 581 7.89 23.41 -20.34
CA HIS A 581 8.33 24.57 -19.55
C HIS A 581 7.57 24.80 -18.22
N VAL A 582 6.96 23.74 -17.65
CA VAL A 582 6.24 23.81 -16.37
C VAL A 582 7.19 23.58 -15.19
N THR A 583 7.14 24.48 -14.19
CA THR A 583 7.95 24.40 -12.96
C THR A 583 7.07 24.31 -11.71
N VAL A 584 7.07 23.17 -11.00
CA VAL A 584 6.30 22.95 -9.77
C VAL A 584 7.18 23.18 -8.54
N VAL A 585 6.79 24.05 -7.60
CA VAL A 585 7.56 24.27 -6.36
C VAL A 585 6.66 24.27 -5.13
N GLY A 586 6.97 23.40 -4.17
CA GLY A 586 6.19 23.22 -2.94
C GLY A 586 6.55 24.20 -1.81
N ALA A 587 5.98 23.95 -0.63
CA ALA A 587 6.27 24.69 0.60
C ALA A 587 7.45 24.10 1.40
N GLY A 588 8.26 23.24 0.78
CA GLY A 588 9.28 22.39 1.41
C GLY A 588 8.80 20.93 1.42
N ALA A 589 9.68 19.97 1.08
CA ALA A 589 9.27 18.59 0.85
C ALA A 589 8.60 17.94 2.08
N GLY A 590 9.05 18.25 3.30
CA GLY A 590 8.40 17.81 4.54
C GLY A 590 7.08 18.52 4.89
N ARG A 591 6.53 19.34 3.97
CA ARG A 591 5.32 20.15 4.17
C ARG A 591 4.31 20.06 3.03
N THR A 592 4.76 19.73 1.82
CA THR A 592 3.91 19.50 0.63
C THR A 592 4.13 18.07 0.13
N GLU A 593 3.11 17.23 0.19
CA GLU A 593 3.13 15.83 -0.28
C GLU A 593 2.03 15.61 -1.33
N ILE A 594 2.39 15.15 -2.52
CA ILE A 594 1.48 14.70 -3.58
C ILE A 594 1.54 13.18 -3.60
N GLY A 595 0.41 12.47 -3.70
CA GLY A 595 0.47 11.02 -3.77
C GLY A 595 -0.83 10.28 -4.01
N TYR A 596 -0.71 9.07 -4.55
CA TYR A 596 -1.84 8.22 -4.93
C TYR A 596 -1.42 6.73 -4.91
N PRO A 597 -2.31 5.78 -4.56
CA PRO A 597 -2.02 4.35 -4.68
C PRO A 597 -2.22 3.90 -6.13
N ASN A 598 -1.25 4.17 -7.00
CA ASN A 598 -1.28 3.75 -8.40
C ASN A 598 -0.22 2.66 -8.64
N ASN A 599 -0.55 1.62 -9.38
CA ASN A 599 0.36 0.48 -9.57
C ASN A 599 -0.03 -0.38 -10.77
N ASN A 600 0.75 -1.42 -11.03
CA ASN A 600 0.59 -2.34 -12.15
C ASN A 600 -0.81 -2.99 -12.21
N LEU A 601 -1.37 -3.39 -11.06
CA LEU A 601 -2.68 -4.04 -10.98
C LEU A 601 -3.86 -3.07 -11.14
N LEU A 602 -3.68 -1.77 -10.86
CA LEU A 602 -4.73 -0.77 -10.98
C LEU A 602 -4.78 -0.08 -12.36
N ASN A 603 -3.62 0.31 -12.92
CA ASN A 603 -3.52 1.04 -14.19
C ASN A 603 -2.29 0.69 -15.04
N GLY A 604 -1.44 -0.28 -14.66
CA GLY A 604 -0.26 -0.65 -15.46
C GLY A 604 -0.49 -1.82 -16.41
N ASP A 605 0.61 -2.41 -16.89
CA ASP A 605 0.67 -3.50 -17.87
C ASP A 605 -0.33 -4.64 -17.59
N TYR A 606 -0.52 -5.00 -16.32
CA TYR A 606 -1.48 -6.04 -15.92
C TYR A 606 -2.94 -5.57 -16.09
N ALA A 607 -3.28 -4.38 -15.59
CA ALA A 607 -4.60 -3.78 -15.77
C ALA A 607 -4.94 -3.55 -17.26
N MET A 608 -3.93 -3.16 -18.06
CA MET A 608 -4.07 -2.86 -19.48
C MET A 608 -3.99 -4.11 -20.38
N ALA A 609 -3.73 -5.30 -19.85
CA ALA A 609 -3.47 -6.53 -20.63
C ALA A 609 -4.65 -6.96 -21.54
N ASN A 610 -5.88 -6.62 -21.15
CA ASN A 610 -7.10 -6.91 -21.92
C ASN A 610 -7.74 -5.64 -22.52
N VAL A 611 -7.07 -4.49 -22.43
CA VAL A 611 -7.56 -3.22 -23.00
C VAL A 611 -7.12 -3.13 -24.47
N PRO A 612 -7.98 -2.62 -25.39
CA PRO A 612 -7.60 -2.38 -26.78
C PRO A 612 -6.28 -1.62 -26.94
N ILE A 613 -5.47 -2.07 -27.91
CA ILE A 613 -4.07 -1.64 -28.08
C ILE A 613 -3.91 -0.14 -28.36
N ASP A 614 -4.92 0.43 -29.03
CA ASP A 614 -5.09 1.84 -29.34
C ASP A 614 -5.34 2.71 -28.09
N GLN A 615 -5.91 2.16 -27.02
CA GLN A 615 -6.13 2.82 -25.73
C GLN A 615 -5.02 2.49 -24.71
N ALA A 616 -4.38 1.33 -24.86
CA ALA A 616 -3.39 0.82 -23.91
C ALA A 616 -1.98 1.41 -24.07
N TYR A 617 -1.55 1.73 -25.30
CA TYR A 617 -0.19 2.20 -25.54
C TYR A 617 0.04 3.63 -25.02
N CYS A 618 1.11 3.81 -24.27
CA CYS A 618 1.62 5.14 -23.88
C CYS A 618 1.89 6.05 -25.10
N PRO A 619 1.92 7.38 -24.92
CA PRO A 619 2.35 8.30 -25.97
C PRO A 619 3.83 8.10 -26.36
N ARG A 620 4.15 8.55 -27.57
CA ARG A 620 5.48 8.55 -28.16
C ARG A 620 6.49 9.31 -27.29
N ARG A 621 7.73 8.83 -27.30
CA ARG A 621 8.75 9.17 -26.29
C ARG A 621 10.01 9.74 -26.94
N VAL A 622 10.86 10.32 -26.09
CA VAL A 622 12.23 10.76 -26.40
C VAL A 622 13.06 9.65 -27.08
N LEU A 623 12.78 8.38 -26.77
CA LEU A 623 13.53 7.21 -27.25
C LEU A 623 12.67 6.29 -28.13
N ALA A 624 13.29 5.76 -29.19
CA ALA A 624 12.59 5.13 -30.32
C ALA A 624 12.05 3.71 -30.09
N GLN A 625 12.38 3.05 -28.99
CA GLN A 625 11.89 1.71 -28.61
C GLN A 625 11.12 1.82 -27.29
N PRO A 626 9.77 1.82 -27.31
CA PRO A 626 8.97 2.09 -26.12
C PRO A 626 8.76 0.86 -25.23
N ASP A 627 8.78 1.11 -23.93
CA ASP A 627 8.35 0.24 -22.84
C ASP A 627 6.80 0.28 -22.79
N ARG A 628 6.13 -0.40 -23.73
CA ARG A 628 4.82 -0.01 -24.33
C ARG A 628 3.66 0.37 -23.40
N PHE A 629 3.46 -0.34 -22.29
CA PHE A 629 2.24 -0.23 -21.46
C PHE A 629 2.43 0.50 -20.12
N ASN A 630 3.67 0.63 -19.64
CA ASN A 630 3.97 0.86 -18.23
C ASN A 630 4.06 2.33 -17.78
N CYS A 631 3.46 3.28 -18.50
CA CYS A 631 3.50 4.72 -18.13
C CYS A 631 2.35 5.15 -17.21
N TRP A 632 1.21 4.45 -17.26
CA TRP A 632 -0.05 4.89 -16.65
C TRP A 632 -0.14 4.61 -15.15
N ARG A 633 0.75 3.76 -14.60
CA ARG A 633 0.77 3.34 -13.19
C ARG A 633 1.48 4.28 -12.21
N ALA A 634 2.02 5.42 -12.67
CA ALA A 634 2.68 6.39 -11.79
C ALA A 634 1.67 7.22 -10.96
N ALA A 635 2.06 7.64 -9.74
CA ALA A 635 1.28 8.61 -8.97
C ALA A 635 1.39 10.03 -9.58
N MET A 636 2.59 10.41 -10.03
CA MET A 636 2.84 11.59 -10.86
C MET A 636 3.58 11.21 -12.15
N GLY A 637 2.95 11.46 -13.30
CA GLY A 637 3.51 11.27 -14.64
C GLY A 637 3.82 12.59 -15.34
N VAL A 638 4.95 12.65 -16.04
CA VAL A 638 5.38 13.81 -16.85
C VAL A 638 5.88 13.31 -18.20
N ASP A 639 5.20 13.69 -19.28
CA ASP A 639 5.68 13.57 -20.68
C ASP A 639 6.11 14.92 -21.27
N ALA A 640 6.09 15.98 -20.46
CA ALA A 640 6.47 17.34 -20.85
C ALA A 640 7.99 17.56 -20.86
N ASP A 641 8.48 18.23 -21.91
CA ASP A 641 9.84 18.76 -21.99
C ASP A 641 10.04 19.98 -21.07
N ASP A 642 11.29 20.25 -20.68
CA ASP A 642 11.67 21.36 -19.80
C ASP A 642 10.89 21.42 -18.46
N PHE A 643 10.47 20.26 -17.96
CA PHE A 643 9.76 20.16 -16.68
C PHE A 643 10.75 20.26 -15.50
N SER A 644 10.38 21.03 -14.49
CA SER A 644 11.14 21.12 -13.24
C SER A 644 10.25 20.95 -12.00
N MET A 645 10.74 20.26 -10.97
CA MET A 645 10.08 20.17 -9.67
C MET A 645 11.04 20.36 -8.52
N ALA A 646 10.64 21.15 -7.52
CA ALA A 646 11.41 21.34 -6.29
C ALA A 646 10.58 21.46 -5.01
N ASP A 647 11.20 21.19 -3.87
CA ASP A 647 10.62 21.43 -2.54
C ASP A 647 9.28 20.68 -2.27
N VAL A 648 9.13 19.47 -2.84
CA VAL A 648 7.92 18.62 -2.81
C VAL A 648 8.27 17.17 -2.45
N THR A 649 7.41 16.51 -1.68
CA THR A 649 7.35 15.04 -1.61
C THR A 649 6.37 14.52 -2.66
N VAL A 650 6.79 13.53 -3.45
CA VAL A 650 5.88 12.69 -4.26
C VAL A 650 5.93 11.27 -3.72
N ARG A 651 4.77 10.71 -3.36
CA ARG A 651 4.64 9.39 -2.73
C ARG A 651 3.67 8.51 -3.52
N ASN A 652 4.09 7.29 -3.86
CA ASN A 652 3.12 6.26 -4.21
C ASN A 652 2.55 5.67 -2.91
N LEU A 653 1.22 5.52 -2.83
CA LEU A 653 0.54 4.99 -1.63
C LEU A 653 0.24 3.48 -1.74
N THR A 654 0.79 2.81 -2.76
CA THR A 654 0.79 1.35 -2.86
C THR A 654 1.67 0.75 -1.75
N PRO A 655 1.17 -0.23 -0.97
CA PRO A 655 1.93 -0.85 0.12
C PRO A 655 3.05 -1.77 -0.38
N TYR A 656 3.93 -2.20 0.52
CA TYR A 656 4.95 -3.21 0.24
C TYR A 656 4.32 -4.50 -0.31
N ARG A 657 5.02 -5.14 -1.26
CA ARG A 657 4.55 -6.26 -2.09
C ARG A 657 3.25 -5.98 -2.88
N GLY A 658 2.80 -4.72 -3.00
CA GLY A 658 1.58 -4.31 -3.74
C GLY A 658 1.71 -4.15 -5.26
N SER A 659 2.62 -4.90 -5.91
CA SER A 659 3.07 -4.72 -7.31
C SER A 659 3.84 -3.42 -7.60
N GLN A 660 4.32 -3.28 -8.85
CA GLN A 660 5.22 -2.19 -9.28
C GLN A 660 4.49 -0.83 -9.34
N ALA A 661 5.10 0.22 -8.78
CA ALA A 661 4.37 1.45 -8.44
C ALA A 661 5.25 2.72 -8.42
N GLU A 662 5.48 3.38 -9.57
CA GLU A 662 6.26 4.64 -9.60
C GLU A 662 5.58 5.74 -8.76
N ALA A 663 6.33 6.38 -7.87
CA ALA A 663 5.90 7.63 -7.26
C ALA A 663 6.01 8.78 -8.28
N PHE A 664 7.16 8.89 -8.96
CA PHE A 664 7.36 9.83 -10.05
C PHE A 664 7.89 9.13 -11.31
N ARG A 665 7.24 9.40 -12.45
CA ARG A 665 7.67 8.94 -13.78
C ARG A 665 7.82 10.13 -14.72
N GLY A 666 9.06 10.40 -15.13
CA GLY A 666 9.41 11.40 -16.13
C GLY A 666 9.80 10.79 -17.48
N ASN A 667 9.44 11.44 -18.58
CA ASN A 667 9.73 11.05 -19.95
C ASN A 667 9.78 12.30 -20.87
N GLY A 668 10.89 13.03 -20.85
CA GLY A 668 11.05 14.29 -21.54
C GLY A 668 12.52 14.63 -21.79
N GLU A 669 12.78 15.51 -22.75
CA GLU A 669 14.13 15.88 -23.19
C GLU A 669 15.00 16.49 -22.09
N ARG A 670 14.40 17.15 -21.10
CA ARG A 670 15.05 17.82 -19.97
C ARG A 670 14.11 17.82 -18.76
N ILE A 671 14.46 17.09 -17.70
CA ILE A 671 13.69 17.00 -16.45
C ILE A 671 14.61 17.30 -15.24
N VAL A 672 14.21 18.25 -14.39
CA VAL A 672 14.95 18.62 -13.17
C VAL A 672 14.15 18.29 -11.92
N LEU A 673 14.75 17.56 -10.98
CA LEU A 673 14.22 17.28 -9.64
C LEU A 673 15.22 17.81 -8.59
N ALA A 674 14.82 18.73 -7.72
CA ALA A 674 15.74 19.35 -6.75
C ALA A 674 15.10 19.50 -5.36
N ARG A 675 15.79 19.06 -4.30
CA ARG A 675 15.24 19.08 -2.92
C ARG A 675 13.87 18.38 -2.81
N VAL A 676 13.68 17.30 -3.57
CA VAL A 676 12.46 16.49 -3.57
C VAL A 676 12.61 15.25 -2.71
N ARG A 677 11.47 14.65 -2.33
CA ARG A 677 11.39 13.32 -1.71
C ARG A 677 10.55 12.42 -2.60
N ILE A 678 11.12 11.35 -3.15
CA ILE A 678 10.40 10.40 -4.03
C ILE A 678 10.25 9.06 -3.29
N LEU A 679 9.01 8.71 -2.91
CA LEU A 679 8.76 7.72 -1.86
C LEU A 679 7.86 6.58 -2.36
N GLY A 680 8.34 5.34 -2.28
CA GLY A 680 7.63 4.13 -2.72
C GLY A 680 8.38 2.86 -2.33
N TYR A 681 8.10 1.76 -3.03
CA TYR A 681 8.75 0.45 -2.86
C TYR A 681 9.44 0.02 -4.17
N GLN A 682 8.79 -0.83 -4.96
CA GLN A 682 9.27 -1.22 -6.27
C GLN A 682 9.03 -0.10 -7.30
N ASP A 683 10.02 0.16 -8.16
CA ASP A 683 9.98 1.10 -9.29
C ASP A 683 9.85 2.61 -8.90
N SER A 684 10.05 3.01 -7.63
CA SER A 684 9.74 4.35 -7.06
C SER A 684 10.01 5.58 -7.94
N LEU A 685 11.20 5.71 -8.53
CA LEU A 685 11.59 6.82 -9.39
C LEU A 685 11.94 6.29 -10.79
N ARG A 686 11.23 6.78 -11.80
CA ARG A 686 11.51 6.48 -13.20
C ARG A 686 11.82 7.73 -14.01
N LEU A 687 12.91 7.69 -14.78
CA LEU A 687 13.28 8.77 -15.70
C LEU A 687 13.65 8.23 -17.09
N GLN A 688 13.05 8.85 -18.12
CA GLN A 688 13.36 8.61 -19.54
C GLN A 688 13.77 9.94 -20.20
N GLY A 689 14.80 9.91 -21.05
CA GLY A 689 15.33 11.10 -21.73
C GLY A 689 16.58 11.65 -21.04
N LYS A 690 16.54 12.92 -20.57
CA LYS A 690 17.63 13.52 -19.77
C LYS A 690 17.11 13.99 -18.42
N GLY A 691 17.51 13.28 -17.36
CA GLY A 691 17.11 13.58 -15.99
C GLY A 691 18.27 14.15 -15.17
N PHE A 692 17.99 15.17 -14.35
CA PHE A 692 18.91 15.67 -13.33
C PHE A 692 18.21 15.69 -11.97
N VAL A 693 18.83 15.06 -10.97
CA VAL A 693 18.32 14.94 -9.59
C VAL A 693 19.40 15.45 -8.63
N THR A 694 19.05 16.39 -7.75
CA THR A 694 20.01 17.00 -6.81
C THR A 694 19.40 17.27 -5.43
N ASP A 695 20.21 17.22 -4.37
CA ASP A 695 19.84 17.59 -3.00
C ASP A 695 18.60 16.84 -2.45
N SER A 696 18.34 15.64 -2.97
CA SER A 696 17.06 14.94 -2.86
C SER A 696 17.15 13.64 -2.06
N TYR A 697 16.00 13.03 -1.79
CA TYR A 697 15.89 11.74 -1.11
C TYR A 697 14.97 10.82 -1.92
N VAL A 698 15.36 9.56 -2.12
CA VAL A 698 14.54 8.52 -2.77
C VAL A 698 14.53 7.27 -1.90
N GLU A 699 13.36 6.65 -1.68
CA GLU A 699 13.26 5.35 -0.99
C GLU A 699 12.51 4.30 -1.85
N GLY A 700 12.90 3.03 -1.68
CA GLY A 700 12.31 1.88 -2.35
C GLY A 700 13.11 0.59 -2.11
N ASP A 701 12.82 -0.47 -2.88
CA ASP A 701 13.50 -1.77 -2.75
C ASP A 701 13.93 -2.37 -4.09
N VAL A 702 13.01 -2.72 -4.98
CA VAL A 702 13.30 -3.35 -6.27
C VAL A 702 13.32 -2.31 -7.39
N ASP A 703 14.44 -2.24 -8.11
CA ASP A 703 14.66 -1.38 -9.27
C ASP A 703 14.28 0.11 -9.04
N PHE A 704 14.41 0.61 -7.81
CA PHE A 704 13.64 1.78 -7.37
C PHE A 704 14.13 3.13 -7.93
N VAL A 705 15.28 3.16 -8.60
CA VAL A 705 15.63 4.20 -9.59
C VAL A 705 15.84 3.52 -10.95
N TRP A 706 15.04 3.83 -11.97
CA TRP A 706 15.12 3.12 -13.25
C TRP A 706 14.69 3.94 -14.47
N GLY A 707 14.79 3.34 -15.65
CA GLY A 707 14.39 3.94 -16.92
C GLY A 707 15.49 3.88 -17.97
N THR A 708 15.57 4.88 -18.85
CA THR A 708 16.39 4.82 -20.06
C THR A 708 16.91 6.20 -20.48
N GLY A 709 18.17 6.28 -20.87
CA GLY A 709 18.84 7.52 -21.26
C GLY A 709 19.72 8.10 -20.14
N GLY A 710 20.12 9.36 -20.28
CA GLY A 710 21.06 10.00 -19.38
C GLY A 710 20.38 10.51 -18.11
N VAL A 711 20.59 9.84 -16.98
CA VAL A 711 20.10 10.31 -15.68
C VAL A 711 21.31 10.62 -14.79
N PHE A 712 21.36 11.83 -14.26
CA PHE A 712 22.43 12.27 -13.37
C PHE A 712 21.84 12.58 -11.99
N VAL A 713 22.25 11.83 -10.98
CA VAL A 713 21.80 11.97 -9.58
C VAL A 713 23.00 12.41 -8.74
N GLN A 714 22.90 13.55 -8.07
CA GLN A 714 23.98 14.06 -7.22
C GLN A 714 23.52 14.48 -5.82
N ASP A 715 24.44 14.48 -4.85
CA ASP A 715 24.27 15.07 -3.52
C ASP A 715 22.96 14.63 -2.81
N SER A 716 22.55 13.38 -3.04
CA SER A 716 21.23 12.85 -2.70
C SER A 716 21.33 11.57 -1.87
N GLU A 717 20.34 11.32 -1.01
CA GLU A 717 20.20 10.06 -0.29
C GLU A 717 19.32 9.08 -1.07
N LEU A 718 19.78 7.84 -1.23
CA LEU A 718 19.02 6.74 -1.78
C LEU A 718 18.90 5.66 -0.70
N LYS A 719 17.68 5.44 -0.19
CA LYS A 719 17.42 4.54 0.93
C LYS A 719 16.77 3.24 0.46
N ALA A 720 17.46 2.12 0.61
CA ALA A 720 16.88 0.81 0.39
C ALA A 720 16.03 0.40 1.61
N LEU A 721 14.77 0.05 1.40
CA LEU A 721 13.87 -0.38 2.48
C LEU A 721 14.04 -1.87 2.78
N HIS A 722 14.21 -2.68 1.73
CA HIS A 722 14.40 -4.14 1.78
C HIS A 722 15.57 -4.59 0.90
N ALA A 723 15.85 -5.89 0.90
CA ALA A 723 16.71 -6.53 -0.09
C ALA A 723 16.22 -6.25 -1.53
N GLY A 724 17.13 -5.96 -2.47
CA GLY A 724 16.71 -5.49 -3.80
C GLY A 724 17.81 -4.86 -4.66
N TYR A 725 17.44 -3.81 -5.40
CA TYR A 725 18.27 -3.20 -6.44
C TYR A 725 18.09 -1.67 -6.47
N TYR A 726 19.17 -0.93 -6.26
CA TYR A 726 19.19 0.53 -6.40
C TYR A 726 18.86 1.00 -7.82
N ASN A 727 19.29 0.24 -8.84
CA ASN A 727 19.16 0.69 -10.22
C ASN A 727 18.81 -0.40 -11.25
N GLN A 728 17.97 -0.05 -12.21
CA GLN A 728 17.82 -0.79 -13.47
C GLN A 728 17.73 0.17 -14.66
N VAL A 729 18.87 0.45 -15.28
CA VAL A 729 18.91 1.18 -16.56
C VAL A 729 18.63 0.22 -17.73
N ARG A 730 17.81 0.66 -18.68
CA ARG A 730 17.29 -0.12 -19.82
C ARG A 730 17.77 0.43 -21.16
N ASN A 731 19.05 0.77 -21.30
CA ASN A 731 19.58 1.31 -22.57
C ASN A 731 19.83 0.19 -23.57
N PHE A 732 19.35 0.39 -24.80
CA PHE A 732 19.62 -0.44 -25.99
C PHE A 732 20.53 0.27 -27.01
N ASP A 733 20.83 1.55 -26.78
CA ASP A 733 21.85 2.32 -27.49
C ASP A 733 23.11 2.51 -26.61
N ASN A 734 24.22 2.91 -27.22
CA ASN A 734 25.47 3.18 -26.51
C ASN A 734 25.54 4.60 -25.90
N GLY A 735 24.38 5.19 -25.59
CA GLY A 735 24.26 6.54 -25.03
C GLY A 735 24.65 6.63 -23.54
N PRO A 736 24.52 7.83 -22.94
CA PRO A 736 24.67 8.00 -21.50
C PRO A 736 23.57 7.20 -20.76
N GLY A 737 23.94 6.59 -19.64
CA GLY A 737 23.01 5.95 -18.71
C GLY A 737 22.88 6.70 -17.39
N ASN A 738 22.75 5.93 -16.31
CA ASN A 738 22.54 6.45 -14.96
C ASN A 738 23.90 6.72 -14.29
N VAL A 739 24.13 7.94 -13.83
CA VAL A 739 25.37 8.39 -13.17
C VAL A 739 25.02 8.99 -11.80
N PHE A 740 25.62 8.43 -10.76
CA PHE A 740 25.39 8.77 -9.36
C PHE A 740 26.67 9.39 -8.77
N VAL A 741 26.60 10.62 -8.26
CA VAL A 741 27.77 11.40 -7.83
C VAL A 741 27.58 11.93 -6.41
N ARG A 742 28.46 11.58 -5.46
CA ARG A 742 28.35 11.97 -4.05
C ARG A 742 27.00 11.57 -3.41
N VAL A 743 26.38 10.48 -3.87
CA VAL A 743 25.14 9.97 -3.27
C VAL A 743 25.43 9.18 -1.99
N ARG A 744 24.45 9.13 -1.08
CA ARG A 744 24.49 8.33 0.15
C ARG A 744 23.53 7.15 0.02
N LEU A 745 24.07 5.94 -0.04
CA LEU A 745 23.29 4.69 -0.09
C LEU A 745 23.04 4.22 1.35
N THR A 746 21.84 4.45 1.85
CA THR A 746 21.40 4.16 3.24
C THR A 746 20.32 3.07 3.26
N ARG A 747 19.88 2.64 4.44
CA ARG A 747 18.89 1.55 4.59
C ARG A 747 17.81 1.75 5.64
N GLY A 748 16.68 1.07 5.47
CA GLY A 748 15.74 0.72 6.53
C GLY A 748 16.28 -0.40 7.43
N PRO A 749 15.56 -0.76 8.51
CA PRO A 749 15.96 -1.87 9.37
C PRO A 749 15.83 -3.24 8.67
N ASP A 750 14.92 -3.35 7.71
CA ASP A 750 14.55 -4.60 7.02
C ASP A 750 15.37 -4.87 5.74
N ALA A 751 16.50 -4.16 5.56
CA ALA A 751 17.51 -4.42 4.55
C ALA A 751 18.81 -4.96 5.21
N PRO A 752 19.02 -6.29 5.25
CA PRO A 752 20.18 -6.93 5.87
C PRO A 752 21.53 -6.52 5.25
N ASP A 753 22.64 -6.87 5.91
CA ASP A 753 23.97 -6.81 5.29
C ASP A 753 24.05 -7.69 4.02
N ASP A 754 24.83 -7.26 3.03
CA ASP A 754 24.95 -7.90 1.70
C ASP A 754 23.60 -8.31 1.09
N SER A 755 22.63 -7.38 0.99
CA SER A 755 21.27 -7.67 0.51
C SER A 755 20.80 -6.86 -0.70
N VAL A 756 21.44 -5.72 -1.00
CA VAL A 756 21.02 -4.80 -2.07
C VAL A 756 22.12 -4.58 -3.11
N TYR A 757 21.80 -4.74 -4.39
CA TYR A 757 22.72 -4.43 -5.49
C TYR A 757 22.70 -2.94 -5.85
N LEU A 758 23.85 -2.39 -6.24
CA LEU A 758 24.02 -1.09 -6.89
C LEU A 758 23.21 -0.99 -8.20
N GLY A 759 23.02 -2.11 -8.90
CA GLY A 759 22.06 -2.21 -9.98
C GLY A 759 22.08 -3.57 -10.70
N ARG A 760 21.05 -3.80 -11.52
CA ARG A 760 20.94 -4.98 -12.39
C ARG A 760 20.60 -4.63 -13.83
N VAL A 761 20.98 -5.50 -14.76
CA VAL A 761 20.68 -5.39 -16.19
C VAL A 761 20.29 -6.76 -16.77
N GLU A 762 19.18 -6.80 -17.51
CA GLU A 762 18.81 -7.94 -18.36
C GLU A 762 19.57 -7.84 -19.69
N LEU A 763 20.65 -8.60 -19.80
CA LEU A 763 21.74 -8.37 -20.75
C LEU A 763 21.33 -8.64 -22.21
N SER A 764 20.43 -9.59 -22.46
CA SER A 764 19.87 -9.87 -23.80
C SER A 764 19.03 -8.72 -24.38
N ARG A 765 18.52 -7.82 -23.54
CA ARG A 765 17.64 -6.71 -23.95
C ARG A 765 18.31 -5.34 -23.84
N PHE A 766 19.21 -5.17 -22.87
CA PHE A 766 19.84 -3.88 -22.57
C PHE A 766 21.39 -4.01 -22.49
N PRO A 767 22.06 -4.58 -23.52
CA PRO A 767 23.49 -4.92 -23.46
C PRO A 767 24.43 -3.72 -23.35
N THR A 768 23.95 -2.53 -23.73
CA THR A 768 24.69 -1.27 -23.74
C THR A 768 24.39 -0.39 -22.52
N SER A 769 23.75 -0.93 -21.49
CA SER A 769 23.41 -0.22 -20.26
C SER A 769 24.63 0.35 -19.50
N GLN A 770 24.46 1.52 -18.88
CA GLN A 770 25.49 2.22 -18.11
C GLN A 770 24.96 2.63 -16.74
N VAL A 771 25.68 2.21 -15.69
CA VAL A 771 25.42 2.59 -14.30
C VAL A 771 26.76 2.95 -13.67
N VAL A 772 26.90 4.19 -13.20
CA VAL A 772 28.17 4.72 -12.66
C VAL A 772 27.96 5.25 -11.25
N PHE A 773 28.83 4.90 -10.30
CA PHE A 773 28.91 5.54 -8.98
C PHE A 773 30.25 6.27 -8.82
N VAL A 774 30.23 7.54 -8.39
CA VAL A 774 31.43 8.39 -8.22
C VAL A 774 31.38 9.10 -6.87
N ASP A 775 32.43 8.97 -6.06
CA ASP A 775 32.60 9.61 -4.74
C ASP A 775 31.43 9.33 -3.77
N SER A 776 30.77 8.18 -3.90
CA SER A 776 29.52 7.84 -3.21
C SER A 776 29.77 7.10 -1.89
N ALA A 777 28.94 7.37 -0.87
CA ALA A 777 29.03 6.75 0.44
C ALA A 777 27.97 5.65 0.61
N MET A 778 28.30 4.52 1.24
CA MET A 778 27.43 3.33 1.31
C MET A 778 27.43 2.68 2.71
N ASP A 779 26.36 1.97 3.07
CA ASP A 779 26.29 1.12 4.27
C ASP A 779 26.35 -0.39 3.88
N SER A 780 26.56 -1.28 4.86
CA SER A 780 26.91 -2.69 4.64
C SER A 780 25.80 -3.57 4.06
N HIS A 781 24.60 -3.04 3.81
CA HIS A 781 23.57 -3.71 2.99
C HIS A 781 23.91 -3.72 1.51
N VAL A 782 24.76 -2.81 1.02
CA VAL A 782 25.23 -2.84 -0.37
C VAL A 782 26.10 -4.06 -0.59
N LYS A 783 25.72 -4.92 -1.53
CA LYS A 783 26.41 -6.16 -1.82
C LYS A 783 27.87 -5.95 -2.20
N THR A 784 28.72 -6.82 -1.67
CA THR A 784 30.13 -7.00 -2.02
C THR A 784 30.33 -7.12 -3.54
N THR A 785 29.50 -7.93 -4.20
CA THR A 785 29.47 -8.08 -5.67
C THR A 785 29.05 -6.81 -6.43
N GLY A 786 28.38 -5.87 -5.76
CA GLY A 786 27.93 -4.59 -6.31
C GLY A 786 26.78 -4.73 -7.31
N PHE A 787 27.02 -5.38 -8.45
CA PHE A 787 26.11 -5.40 -9.60
C PHE A 787 25.66 -6.83 -9.96
N GLN A 788 24.58 -6.93 -10.74
CA GLN A 788 24.07 -8.19 -11.28
C GLN A 788 23.81 -8.09 -12.80
N VAL A 789 24.09 -9.16 -13.54
CA VAL A 789 23.61 -9.36 -14.91
C VAL A 789 22.67 -10.57 -14.96
N THR A 790 21.63 -10.50 -15.78
CA THR A 790 20.68 -11.60 -15.99
C THR A 790 20.45 -11.84 -17.47
N SER A 791 20.05 -13.07 -17.82
CA SER A 791 19.61 -13.45 -19.18
C SER A 791 20.54 -13.00 -20.33
N PRO A 792 21.77 -13.53 -20.46
CA PRO A 792 22.42 -14.52 -19.58
C PRO A 792 23.10 -13.86 -18.36
N ASN A 793 23.27 -14.62 -17.28
CA ASN A 793 24.16 -14.24 -16.19
C ASN A 793 25.61 -14.64 -16.55
N ASP A 794 26.18 -13.96 -17.54
CA ASP A 794 27.53 -14.22 -18.06
C ASP A 794 28.25 -12.89 -18.38
N CYS A 795 29.37 -12.65 -17.71
CA CYS A 795 30.21 -11.49 -17.96
C CYS A 795 30.96 -11.54 -19.30
N ALA A 796 31.18 -12.71 -19.91
CA ALA A 796 31.79 -12.81 -21.23
C ALA A 796 30.87 -12.25 -22.34
N ALA A 797 29.55 -12.31 -22.14
CA ALA A 797 28.56 -11.66 -23.00
C ALA A 797 28.44 -10.14 -22.78
N ALA A 798 28.99 -9.59 -21.68
CA ALA A 798 28.75 -8.22 -21.23
C ALA A 798 29.65 -7.14 -21.87
N GLY A 799 30.22 -7.39 -23.05
CA GLY A 799 31.29 -6.57 -23.65
C GLY A 799 30.96 -5.12 -24.03
N GLN A 800 29.72 -4.67 -23.86
CA GLN A 800 29.29 -3.27 -24.06
C GLN A 800 28.70 -2.62 -22.79
N LEU A 801 28.61 -3.38 -21.70
CA LEU A 801 28.05 -2.95 -20.43
C LEU A 801 29.00 -1.99 -19.71
N ARG A 802 28.46 -0.94 -19.08
CA ARG A 802 29.24 0.12 -18.41
C ARG A 802 28.83 0.25 -16.94
N PHE A 803 29.03 -0.83 -16.17
CA PHE A 803 28.94 -0.83 -14.71
C PHE A 803 30.25 -0.33 -14.11
N TRP A 804 30.30 0.94 -13.71
CA TRP A 804 31.53 1.62 -13.32
C TRP A 804 31.46 2.23 -11.92
N GLU A 805 32.61 2.35 -11.26
CA GLU A 805 32.71 2.82 -9.89
C GLU A 805 34.00 3.64 -9.68
N TYR A 806 33.95 4.68 -8.84
CA TYR A 806 35.11 5.46 -8.42
C TYR A 806 34.94 6.00 -7.00
N GLY A 807 35.95 5.85 -6.16
CA GLY A 807 36.04 6.58 -4.89
C GLY A 807 34.95 6.24 -3.87
N SER A 808 34.32 5.07 -3.98
CA SER A 808 33.30 4.63 -3.03
C SER A 808 33.85 4.53 -1.61
N THR A 809 33.07 5.04 -0.66
CA THR A 809 33.39 5.03 0.77
C THR A 809 32.24 4.43 1.57
N ASP A 810 32.49 4.03 2.81
CA ASP A 810 31.42 3.76 3.76
C ASP A 810 30.76 5.07 4.25
N LEU A 811 29.67 5.00 5.01
CA LEU A 811 29.02 6.19 5.56
C LEU A 811 29.90 7.04 6.51
N ALA A 812 31.08 6.54 6.91
CA ALA A 812 32.09 7.22 7.71
C ALA A 812 33.29 7.77 6.89
N GLY A 813 33.29 7.61 5.57
CA GLY A 813 34.33 8.13 4.67
C GLY A 813 35.56 7.23 4.49
N ARG A 814 35.53 5.97 4.94
CA ARG A 814 36.60 4.99 4.70
C ARG A 814 36.41 4.34 3.33
N PRO A 815 37.45 4.14 2.50
CA PRO A 815 37.32 3.46 1.21
C PRO A 815 36.71 2.05 1.34
N ILE A 816 35.82 1.69 0.41
CA ILE A 816 35.24 0.35 0.31
C ILE A 816 36.17 -0.59 -0.46
N ASP A 817 36.27 -1.84 -0.01
CA ASP A 817 36.91 -2.90 -0.80
C ASP A 817 36.01 -3.29 -1.99
N THR A 818 36.55 -3.12 -3.19
CA THR A 818 35.88 -3.41 -4.45
C THR A 818 36.45 -4.64 -5.16
N SER A 819 37.35 -5.39 -4.52
CA SER A 819 37.97 -6.60 -5.09
C SER A 819 36.97 -7.74 -5.38
N ALA A 820 35.85 -7.77 -4.64
CA ALA A 820 34.77 -8.76 -4.80
C ALA A 820 33.68 -8.34 -5.81
N ARG A 821 33.81 -7.18 -6.48
CA ARG A 821 32.80 -6.69 -7.44
C ARG A 821 32.66 -7.63 -8.66
N LEU A 822 31.47 -7.61 -9.28
CA LEU A 822 31.15 -8.37 -10.48
C LEU A 822 32.24 -8.21 -11.57
N ALA A 823 32.71 -9.31 -12.14
CA ALA A 823 33.90 -9.34 -13.02
C ALA A 823 33.80 -8.49 -14.31
N CYS A 824 32.59 -8.12 -14.74
CA CYS A 824 32.33 -7.21 -15.86
C CYS A 824 31.98 -5.76 -15.42
N SER A 825 32.19 -5.42 -14.15
CA SER A 825 32.25 -4.04 -13.66
C SER A 825 33.69 -3.51 -13.70
N ARG A 826 33.87 -2.19 -13.58
CA ARG A 826 35.19 -1.54 -13.70
C ARG A 826 35.37 -0.39 -12.70
N GLN A 827 36.44 -0.47 -11.91
CA GLN A 827 36.93 0.69 -11.15
C GLN A 827 37.60 1.68 -12.12
N LEU A 828 37.23 2.95 -12.05
CA LEU A 828 37.75 4.01 -12.93
C LEU A 828 39.08 4.59 -12.41
N THR A 829 39.82 5.23 -13.30
CA THR A 829 40.88 6.18 -12.91
C THR A 829 40.30 7.56 -12.55
N VAL A 830 41.10 8.40 -11.89
CA VAL A 830 40.70 9.77 -11.51
C VAL A 830 40.31 10.62 -12.72
N ASP A 831 41.05 10.48 -13.83
CA ASP A 831 40.84 11.23 -15.07
C ASP A 831 39.59 10.77 -15.83
N GLU A 832 39.23 9.48 -15.75
CA GLU A 832 37.98 8.95 -16.29
C GLU A 832 36.76 9.34 -15.43
N ALA A 833 36.93 9.43 -14.11
CA ALA A 833 35.89 9.90 -13.20
C ALA A 833 35.70 11.43 -13.25
N ALA A 834 36.73 12.20 -13.63
CA ALA A 834 36.68 13.67 -13.71
C ALA A 834 35.52 14.21 -14.58
N PRO A 835 35.31 13.80 -15.84
CA PRO A 835 34.19 14.27 -16.64
C PRO A 835 32.83 13.78 -16.11
N LEU A 836 32.79 12.65 -15.41
CA LEU A 836 31.56 12.06 -14.86
C LEU A 836 31.03 12.80 -13.61
N ARG A 837 31.76 13.82 -13.12
CA ARG A 837 31.31 14.75 -12.07
C ARG A 837 30.58 15.98 -12.59
N ASP A 838 30.64 16.26 -13.90
CA ASP A 838 29.95 17.40 -14.54
C ASP A 838 28.68 16.90 -15.24
N PRO A 839 27.46 17.26 -14.78
CA PRO A 839 26.23 16.84 -15.43
C PRO A 839 26.17 17.27 -16.91
N ALA A 840 26.83 18.37 -17.30
CA ALA A 840 26.84 18.79 -18.69
C ALA A 840 27.70 17.89 -19.61
N LYS A 841 28.56 17.02 -19.07
CA LYS A 841 29.25 15.98 -19.86
C LYS A 841 28.36 14.76 -20.08
N VAL A 842 27.64 14.33 -19.05
CA VAL A 842 26.75 13.17 -19.11
C VAL A 842 25.48 13.48 -19.92
N LEU A 843 24.90 14.66 -19.73
CA LEU A 843 23.62 15.06 -20.32
C LEU A 843 23.77 15.77 -21.68
N GLY A 844 24.85 15.47 -22.43
CA GLY A 844 25.03 15.91 -23.81
C GLY A 844 25.15 17.43 -24.00
N GLY A 845 25.81 18.13 -23.08
CA GLY A 845 26.00 19.58 -23.11
C GLY A 845 24.90 20.40 -22.41
N TRP A 846 23.77 19.79 -22.03
CA TRP A 846 22.74 20.47 -21.24
C TRP A 846 23.28 20.84 -19.86
N ARG A 847 23.06 22.09 -19.43
CA ARG A 847 23.32 22.57 -18.07
C ARG A 847 21.99 22.68 -17.32
N PRO A 848 21.68 21.76 -16.39
CA PRO A 848 20.46 21.86 -15.58
C PRO A 848 20.41 23.15 -14.77
N VAL A 849 19.22 23.71 -14.61
CA VAL A 849 18.95 24.88 -13.77
C VAL A 849 18.01 24.46 -12.64
N VAL A 850 18.43 24.68 -11.40
CA VAL A 850 17.67 24.29 -10.21
C VAL A 850 16.63 25.38 -9.89
N PRO A 851 15.34 25.06 -9.68
CA PRO A 851 14.34 26.03 -9.25
C PRO A 851 14.69 26.65 -7.88
N THR A 852 14.62 27.98 -7.80
CA THR A 852 14.78 28.72 -6.54
C THR A 852 13.60 28.44 -5.61
N SER A 853 13.90 28.29 -4.32
CA SER A 853 12.89 28.00 -3.30
C SER A 853 11.93 29.18 -3.08
N ARG A 854 11.01 29.01 -2.13
CA ARG A 854 10.11 30.06 -1.67
C ARG A 854 10.63 30.84 -0.46
N SER A 855 11.77 30.43 0.11
CA SER A 855 12.42 31.04 1.28
C SER A 855 13.60 31.95 0.96
N GLU A 856 14.04 31.96 -0.31
CA GLU A 856 15.16 32.76 -0.82
C GLU A 856 14.69 34.04 -1.56
N ARG A 857 13.47 34.52 -1.29
CA ARG A 857 12.83 35.69 -1.91
C ARG A 857 11.95 36.45 -0.93
#